data_AF-A0A432EVQ2-F1
#
_entry.id   AF-A0A432EVQ2-F1
#
_cell.length_a   1.000
_cell.length_b   1.000
_cell.length_c   1.000
_cell.angle_alpha   90.00
_cell.angle_beta   90.00
_cell.angle_gamma   90.00
#
_symmetry.space_group_name_H-M   'P 1'
#
loop_
_entity.id
_entity.type
_entity.pdbx_description
1 polymer ?
#
loop_
_entity_poly.entity_id
_entity_poly.type
_entity_poly.pdbx_seq_one_letter_code
_entity_poly.pdbx_strand_id
1 'polypeptide(L)'
;MGQLDRRESRAPWPSEDRRPNLMNRKLSIMWGICFSILFTAGLVSAAVGVGAPNVVVMMVDDMGFAGPSIAPYGNPNYKTPGMDRLAHEGLLFTDFHSSGTVCSPTRAGLLTGRYQQRVGVEAVIHPRANHPEHRKGLQKSEVTFAELFKEAGYITGVVGKWHLGYAGENPEYHPQNHGFDYFKGYHSGNIDYINHWGDHMKHDWWHGRKETKEKGYTTHLINKYALEFIEQNKDKPFCLYVAHESPHAPVQGPNDPIQRGPGRQPRETPHAEAMKQMILEMDKGVEQVRAKLVELGLEKNTLFLFFSDNGDSPGTATGHPNHRGSKGSVYEGGTRVPAIAWWPGKIKPGTSTDALSITLDVMPTILSVAGIEKPKNRSLDGIDLSPAIFEQKALPPRPLYWGSLSNNGARSEALRDGPWKLVVQHPKAKPGTFENETIELFNLARDESEKNNLAAAQPDRADAMLKRIKAWYADIQKTASPQPGGWIRKPRVDTTFFNGKDFTGWSASEMKYWSVKDNAIVGNSEVNVPGNKFIWADGEVQDFYLTVDVKLTPDNRNAGIQFRSKKANASGQAIGYQADVGAGVWGKLYHEHGRGKLDWNNNAVGAVKPGDWNRYEILAVGHQIWTAINGKLCVALDDPKGELSGKISFQIHGGPAQNVRYRPVKLVHNPKIALEKQTEEQLLAALPKKKAPPKPLPKQGALNEGKPQPKPGWTPQVTAWRAKLDANDRGMIDKWFTTAFDDAKWNTMRLPTFYETAGLPGHDGTVWFRRAIEIPGVHAGKPLTLELGPIDDMDMTWFNGIQVGGIERPGFWTSPRKYTVPGKLVKTGRNVIAVRVIDHGWSGGFGGKTTQMRMSAKGLKPVSIAGNWKYQAGITLKALELGALNNPTPPKPIPPPPPAPALVRPLAKTTSPAPAFTNGFQIEGDANIVIVGSANAVESQRHGYLETLLTAAHPTQRFAIRNMAWPADTVYQQQRPRNFFGTAKPSYGEADRRKPLAVNVVFVWLGQSESLQGLAKLDDFTKAYEQTLEQLSTRTSRLVLVTPVPFEDPLGLGLDVKKRNANLKHYTAAILRLGQARKLPVVDLTSSLLGQAVTRDGATLSGKGQWLAARTIAVQLGLADPTSTIRAAVTGELIPIPVEELRQAILRKNRLWQQFWLPTNWAFLYGNRQQTASSRNHLDKGFRWFPEEVQSIVPQLEQMDSLIQGKARQVIRK
;
A
#
# COMPACT_ATOMS: atom_id res chain seq x y z
N MET A 1 -41.31 -29.07 -43.73
CA MET A 1 -40.50 -29.35 -44.92
C MET A 1 -39.03 -29.23 -44.52
N GLY A 2 -38.18 -30.25 -44.59
CA GLY A 2 -38.44 -31.67 -44.87
C GLY A 2 -37.15 -32.47 -45.13
N GLN A 3 -36.82 -33.39 -44.22
CA GLN A 3 -35.93 -34.57 -44.41
C GLN A 3 -34.40 -34.33 -44.53
N LEU A 4 -33.54 -34.95 -43.69
CA LEU A 4 -32.95 -36.33 -43.66
C LEU A 4 -31.80 -36.51 -44.71
N ASP A 5 -30.77 -37.37 -44.56
CA ASP A 5 -30.52 -38.44 -43.56
C ASP A 5 -29.03 -38.80 -43.32
N ARG A 6 -28.80 -39.46 -42.16
CA ARG A 6 -27.85 -40.54 -41.77
C ARG A 6 -26.57 -40.98 -42.54
N ARG A 7 -25.50 -41.11 -41.73
CA ARG A 7 -24.70 -42.34 -41.34
C ARG A 7 -23.74 -43.13 -42.28
N GLU A 8 -22.52 -43.31 -41.73
CA GLU A 8 -21.78 -44.57 -41.44
C GLU A 8 -21.29 -45.57 -42.53
N SER A 9 -19.95 -45.55 -42.74
CA SER A 9 -19.00 -46.64 -42.40
C SER A 9 -18.44 -47.67 -43.43
N ARG A 10 -17.11 -47.91 -43.28
CA ARG A 10 -16.29 -49.17 -43.40
C ARG A 10 -15.81 -49.77 -44.75
N ALA A 11 -14.46 -49.76 -44.87
CA ALA A 11 -13.55 -50.91 -45.19
C ALA A 11 -13.56 -51.50 -46.64
N PRO A 12 -12.59 -52.38 -47.07
CA PRO A 12 -11.53 -53.11 -46.33
C PRO A 12 -10.10 -53.18 -46.98
N TRP A 13 -9.23 -54.02 -46.41
CA TRP A 13 -7.85 -54.40 -46.81
C TRP A 13 -7.78 -55.45 -47.94
N PRO A 14 -6.58 -55.79 -48.49
CA PRO A 14 -5.92 -57.07 -48.12
C PRO A 14 -4.37 -57.02 -48.02
N SER A 15 -3.69 -58.18 -48.09
CA SER A 15 -2.43 -58.52 -47.37
C SER A 15 -1.33 -59.27 -48.16
N GLU A 16 -0.23 -59.61 -47.45
CA GLU A 16 0.76 -60.71 -47.65
C GLU A 16 2.13 -60.52 -48.37
N ASP A 17 3.17 -60.43 -47.53
CA ASP A 17 4.29 -61.40 -47.36
C ASP A 17 5.36 -61.67 -48.45
N ARG A 18 6.65 -61.40 -48.10
CA ARG A 18 7.71 -62.42 -47.90
C ARG A 18 9.05 -61.85 -47.41
N ARG A 19 9.84 -62.72 -46.77
CA ARG A 19 11.20 -62.55 -46.16
C ARG A 19 12.24 -63.36 -46.99
N PRO A 20 13.60 -63.32 -46.78
CA PRO A 20 14.25 -63.25 -45.47
C PRO A 20 15.68 -62.63 -45.26
N ASN A 21 15.90 -62.23 -44.00
CA ASN A 21 17.07 -62.49 -43.14
C ASN A 21 18.51 -61.93 -43.38
N LEU A 22 18.86 -61.05 -42.43
CA LEU A 22 19.96 -61.13 -41.44
C LEU A 22 21.30 -60.37 -41.62
N MET A 23 21.60 -59.66 -40.52
CA MET A 23 22.90 -59.47 -39.86
C MET A 23 23.90 -58.38 -40.33
N ASN A 24 23.71 -57.22 -39.69
CA ASN A 24 24.58 -56.69 -38.62
C ASN A 24 25.83 -55.81 -38.93
N ARG A 25 25.87 -54.72 -38.15
CA ARG A 25 27.02 -53.96 -37.63
C ARG A 25 27.76 -52.97 -38.56
N LYS A 26 27.26 -51.73 -38.42
CA LYS A 26 27.99 -50.53 -37.96
C LYS A 26 28.94 -49.78 -38.93
N LEU A 27 28.68 -48.47 -38.92
CA LEU A 27 29.58 -47.30 -39.00
C LEU A 27 29.83 -46.63 -40.37
N SER A 28 29.83 -45.29 -40.29
CA SER A 28 30.53 -44.34 -41.15
C SER A 28 30.01 -44.06 -42.57
N ILE A 29 28.96 -43.22 -42.61
CA ILE A 29 28.93 -41.91 -43.30
C ILE A 29 29.98 -41.71 -44.42
N MET A 30 29.54 -41.51 -45.68
CA MET A 30 29.89 -40.28 -46.44
C MET A 30 29.12 -40.11 -47.78
N TRP A 31 28.39 -38.98 -47.85
CA TRP A 31 28.33 -38.00 -48.97
C TRP A 31 27.80 -38.43 -50.36
N GLY A 32 27.01 -37.54 -51.00
CA GLY A 32 26.87 -37.59 -52.46
C GLY A 32 25.79 -36.75 -53.15
N ILE A 33 24.55 -36.68 -52.63
CA ILE A 33 23.42 -36.09 -53.38
C ILE A 33 22.50 -35.24 -52.46
N CYS A 34 22.88 -33.99 -52.20
CA CYS A 34 22.06 -32.99 -51.50
C CYS A 34 22.51 -31.55 -51.84
N PHE A 35 22.16 -31.01 -53.02
CA PHE A 35 22.55 -29.62 -53.37
C PHE A 35 21.60 -28.84 -54.31
N SER A 36 20.29 -29.13 -54.33
CA SER A 36 19.35 -28.41 -55.24
C SER A 36 17.93 -28.15 -54.72
N ILE A 37 17.61 -28.46 -53.45
CA ILE A 37 16.27 -28.20 -52.87
C ILE A 37 16.42 -27.41 -51.56
N LEU A 38 17.02 -26.22 -51.64
CA LEU A 38 17.37 -25.44 -50.44
C LEU A 38 17.34 -23.91 -50.66
N PHE A 39 16.35 -23.39 -51.41
CA PHE A 39 16.16 -21.93 -51.52
C PHE A 39 14.70 -21.42 -51.66
N THR A 40 13.70 -22.18 -51.20
CA THR A 40 12.30 -21.70 -51.07
C THR A 40 11.64 -22.10 -49.74
N ALA A 41 12.39 -22.07 -48.63
CA ALA A 41 11.81 -22.09 -47.29
C ALA A 41 11.47 -20.64 -46.86
N GLY A 42 10.47 -20.05 -47.52
CA GLY A 42 9.92 -18.77 -47.12
C GLY A 42 9.29 -18.86 -45.73
N LEU A 43 9.58 -17.88 -44.88
CA LEU A 43 9.01 -17.74 -43.52
C LEU A 43 7.49 -17.57 -43.61
N VAL A 44 6.75 -18.68 -43.59
CA VAL A 44 5.33 -18.68 -43.23
C VAL A 44 5.27 -18.45 -41.72
N SER A 45 5.00 -17.20 -41.32
CA SER A 45 4.61 -16.93 -39.93
C SER A 45 3.40 -17.80 -39.61
N ALA A 46 3.47 -18.56 -38.51
CA ALA A 46 2.39 -19.44 -38.12
C ALA A 46 1.16 -18.61 -37.73
N ALA A 47 0.26 -18.40 -38.68
CA ALA A 47 -1.00 -17.73 -38.42
C ALA A 47 -1.74 -18.48 -37.31
N VAL A 48 -2.06 -17.76 -36.22
CA VAL A 48 -2.74 -18.32 -35.06
C VAL A 48 -4.05 -18.97 -35.51
N GLY A 49 -4.16 -20.27 -35.24
CA GLY A 49 -5.22 -21.12 -35.78
C GLY A 49 -6.60 -20.82 -35.19
N VAL A 50 -7.63 -21.31 -35.88
CA VAL A 50 -9.02 -21.30 -35.39
C VAL A 50 -9.09 -21.99 -34.03
N GLY A 51 -9.46 -21.24 -32.99
CA GLY A 51 -9.60 -21.75 -31.62
C GLY A 51 -8.63 -21.14 -30.59
N ALA A 52 -7.80 -20.16 -30.94
CA ALA A 52 -6.99 -19.43 -29.96
C ALA A 52 -7.84 -18.53 -29.05
N PRO A 53 -7.49 -18.36 -27.76
CA PRO A 53 -8.34 -17.66 -26.80
C PRO A 53 -8.18 -16.14 -26.88
N ASN A 54 -9.30 -15.43 -26.69
CA ASN A 54 -9.30 -13.99 -26.45
C ASN A 54 -8.79 -13.65 -25.05
N VAL A 55 -8.26 -12.44 -24.90
CA VAL A 55 -7.79 -11.92 -23.61
C VAL A 55 -8.40 -10.55 -23.36
N VAL A 56 -9.05 -10.39 -22.21
CA VAL A 56 -9.51 -9.09 -21.67
C VAL A 56 -8.77 -8.83 -20.37
N VAL A 57 -8.02 -7.73 -20.31
CA VAL A 57 -7.38 -7.22 -19.09
C VAL A 57 -8.09 -5.92 -18.73
N MET A 58 -8.87 -5.91 -17.65
CA MET A 58 -9.50 -4.71 -17.11
C MET A 58 -8.75 -4.23 -15.87
N MET A 59 -8.27 -2.99 -15.93
CA MET A 59 -7.58 -2.30 -14.85
C MET A 59 -8.41 -1.11 -14.40
N VAL A 60 -8.69 -1.03 -13.09
CA VAL A 60 -9.27 0.14 -12.43
C VAL A 60 -8.17 0.95 -11.71
N ASP A 61 -8.52 2.15 -11.25
CA ASP A 61 -7.56 3.15 -10.76
C ASP A 61 -7.99 3.68 -9.38
N ASP A 62 -7.12 3.55 -8.38
CA ASP A 62 -7.38 3.87 -6.96
C ASP A 62 -8.41 3.00 -6.20
N MET A 63 -8.70 1.79 -6.69
CA MET A 63 -9.51 0.82 -5.95
C MET A 63 -8.66 -0.06 -5.02
N GLY A 64 -8.81 0.13 -3.71
CA GLY A 64 -8.21 -0.73 -2.69
C GLY A 64 -8.87 -2.11 -2.57
N PHE A 65 -8.25 -2.98 -1.76
CA PHE A 65 -8.63 -4.39 -1.59
C PHE A 65 -10.12 -4.63 -1.30
N ALA A 66 -10.77 -3.76 -0.53
CA ALA A 66 -12.20 -3.85 -0.23
C ALA A 66 -13.08 -3.12 -1.25
N GLY A 67 -12.67 -3.03 -2.52
CA GLY A 67 -13.46 -2.44 -3.60
C GLY A 67 -14.76 -3.21 -3.88
N PRO A 68 -14.69 -4.50 -4.29
CA PRO A 68 -15.87 -5.33 -4.50
C PRO A 68 -16.59 -5.70 -3.21
N SER A 69 -17.89 -5.96 -3.28
CA SER A 69 -18.72 -6.29 -2.13
C SER A 69 -18.78 -7.76 -1.75
N ILE A 70 -18.30 -8.66 -2.63
CA ILE A 70 -18.13 -10.08 -2.33
C ILE A 70 -16.99 -10.33 -1.33
N ALA A 71 -17.18 -11.27 -0.41
CA ALA A 71 -16.12 -11.71 0.49
C ALA A 71 -15.01 -12.47 -0.30
N PRO A 72 -13.72 -12.34 0.07
CA PRO A 72 -13.20 -11.67 1.27
C PRO A 72 -12.86 -10.18 1.10
N TYR A 73 -13.17 -9.55 -0.04
CA TYR A 73 -12.99 -8.09 -0.21
C TYR A 73 -13.99 -7.31 0.65
N GLY A 74 -15.28 -7.66 0.51
CA GLY A 74 -16.31 -7.38 1.50
C GLY A 74 -16.63 -5.91 1.75
N ASN A 75 -16.72 -5.07 0.70
CA ASN A 75 -17.11 -3.66 0.87
C ASN A 75 -18.41 -3.52 1.70
N PRO A 76 -18.38 -2.80 2.83
CA PRO A 76 -19.55 -2.65 3.70
C PRO A 76 -20.50 -1.51 3.28
N ASN A 77 -20.12 -0.67 2.31
CA ASN A 77 -20.77 0.61 2.02
C ASN A 77 -21.75 0.55 0.84
N TYR A 78 -21.54 -0.36 -0.12
CA TYR A 78 -22.37 -0.55 -1.32
C TYR A 78 -22.23 -1.96 -1.88
N LYS A 79 -23.01 -2.29 -2.93
CA LYS A 79 -22.98 -3.58 -3.63
C LYS A 79 -22.53 -3.42 -5.06
N THR A 80 -21.65 -4.30 -5.52
CA THR A 80 -21.00 -4.31 -6.84
C THR A 80 -21.40 -5.57 -7.60
N PRO A 81 -22.65 -5.67 -8.08
CA PRO A 81 -23.19 -6.90 -8.68
C PRO A 81 -22.39 -7.43 -9.87
N GLY A 82 -21.75 -6.57 -10.68
CA GLY A 82 -20.95 -7.01 -11.83
C GLY A 82 -19.66 -7.72 -11.42
N MET A 83 -18.86 -7.11 -10.55
CA MET A 83 -17.66 -7.73 -9.98
C MET A 83 -18.00 -8.96 -9.13
N ASP A 84 -19.07 -8.91 -8.33
CA ASP A 84 -19.52 -10.04 -7.51
C ASP A 84 -19.97 -11.22 -8.41
N ARG A 85 -20.60 -10.95 -9.57
CA ARG A 85 -20.99 -11.97 -10.56
C ARG A 85 -19.77 -12.56 -11.27
N LEU A 86 -18.83 -11.72 -11.71
CA LEU A 86 -17.57 -12.14 -12.33
C LEU A 86 -16.78 -13.06 -11.39
N ALA A 87 -16.72 -12.71 -10.09
CA ALA A 87 -16.11 -13.52 -9.05
C ALA A 87 -16.83 -14.85 -8.82
N HIS A 88 -18.16 -14.85 -8.73
CA HIS A 88 -18.95 -16.06 -8.53
C HIS A 88 -18.82 -17.05 -9.71
N GLU A 89 -18.73 -16.56 -10.94
CA GLU A 89 -18.51 -17.40 -12.14
C GLU A 89 -17.03 -17.76 -12.37
N GLY A 90 -16.10 -17.17 -11.62
CA GLY A 90 -14.66 -17.29 -11.80
C GLY A 90 -13.91 -17.65 -10.51
N LEU A 91 -12.74 -17.01 -10.35
CA LEU A 91 -11.80 -17.22 -9.26
C LEU A 91 -11.32 -15.89 -8.68
N LEU A 92 -11.32 -15.79 -7.35
CA LEU A 92 -10.84 -14.65 -6.57
C LEU A 92 -9.38 -14.80 -6.14
N PHE A 93 -8.56 -13.76 -6.30
CA PHE A 93 -7.24 -13.71 -5.67
C PHE A 93 -7.32 -12.96 -4.34
N THR A 94 -6.86 -13.61 -3.28
CA THR A 94 -6.84 -13.05 -1.92
C THR A 94 -5.49 -12.40 -1.55
N ASP A 95 -4.45 -12.63 -2.35
CA ASP A 95 -3.06 -12.22 -2.11
C ASP A 95 -2.38 -11.69 -3.39
N PHE A 96 -3.10 -10.84 -4.13
CA PHE A 96 -2.64 -10.22 -5.38
C PHE A 96 -2.24 -8.75 -5.15
N HIS A 97 -1.12 -8.34 -5.74
CA HIS A 97 -0.56 -7.00 -5.56
C HIS A 97 -0.32 -6.25 -6.88
N SER A 98 -0.49 -4.94 -6.86
CA SER A 98 0.11 -4.04 -7.85
C SER A 98 1.63 -4.04 -7.71
N SER A 99 2.37 -3.94 -8.82
CA SER A 99 3.83 -3.86 -8.82
C SER A 99 4.36 -2.49 -8.41
N GLY A 100 3.63 -1.43 -8.76
CA GLY A 100 3.81 -0.09 -8.24
C GLY A 100 2.91 0.17 -7.04
N THR A 101 3.17 1.28 -6.37
CA THR A 101 2.29 1.88 -5.35
C THR A 101 1.37 2.96 -5.93
N VAL A 102 1.55 3.28 -7.22
CA VAL A 102 0.86 4.32 -7.98
C VAL A 102 0.77 3.94 -9.47
N CYS A 103 -0.29 4.39 -10.14
CA CYS A 103 -0.60 4.25 -11.57
C CYS A 103 0.56 4.06 -12.59
N SER A 104 1.31 5.09 -13.00
CA SER A 104 2.29 4.97 -14.11
C SER A 104 3.32 3.84 -13.89
N PRO A 105 3.95 3.72 -12.70
CA PRO A 105 4.72 2.54 -12.28
C PRO A 105 4.02 1.19 -12.53
N THR A 106 2.80 0.98 -12.03
CA THR A 106 2.11 -0.31 -12.21
C THR A 106 1.78 -0.59 -13.67
N ARG A 107 1.37 0.43 -14.44
CA ARG A 107 1.03 0.31 -15.85
C ARG A 107 2.26 -0.07 -16.69
N ALA A 108 3.42 0.52 -16.40
CA ALA A 108 4.69 0.14 -17.02
C ALA A 108 5.05 -1.32 -16.72
N GLY A 109 4.86 -1.76 -15.47
CA GLY A 109 5.12 -3.13 -15.06
C GLY A 109 4.14 -4.17 -15.65
N LEU A 110 2.85 -3.82 -15.75
CA LEU A 110 1.83 -4.64 -16.39
C LEU A 110 2.15 -4.89 -17.86
N LEU A 111 2.41 -3.83 -18.64
CA LEU A 111 2.63 -3.97 -20.07
C LEU A 111 3.90 -4.76 -20.41
N THR A 112 4.95 -4.63 -19.59
CA THR A 112 6.29 -5.20 -19.88
C THR A 112 6.63 -6.47 -19.10
N GLY A 113 5.83 -6.86 -18.11
CA GLY A 113 6.13 -8.02 -17.24
C GLY A 113 7.42 -7.87 -16.40
N ARG A 114 7.92 -6.64 -16.27
CA ARG A 114 9.21 -6.29 -15.64
C ARG A 114 9.00 -5.23 -14.57
N TYR A 115 9.85 -5.20 -13.56
CA TYR A 115 9.80 -4.16 -12.55
C TYR A 115 9.91 -2.77 -13.17
N GLN A 116 9.06 -1.84 -12.75
CA GLN A 116 9.01 -0.48 -13.29
C GLN A 116 10.34 0.29 -13.13
N GLN A 117 11.16 -0.09 -12.16
CA GLN A 117 12.52 0.41 -11.96
C GLN A 117 13.47 -0.09 -13.07
N ARG A 118 13.23 -1.26 -13.69
CA ARG A 118 13.93 -1.69 -14.92
C ARG A 118 13.42 -0.96 -16.17
N VAL A 119 12.18 -0.47 -16.16
CA VAL A 119 11.61 0.36 -17.24
C VAL A 119 12.01 1.85 -17.08
N GLY A 120 12.47 2.25 -15.88
CA GLY A 120 12.85 3.62 -15.53
C GLY A 120 11.67 4.53 -15.10
N VAL A 121 10.46 3.99 -15.05
CA VAL A 121 9.22 4.70 -14.65
C VAL A 121 8.96 4.44 -13.16
N GLU A 122 9.81 5.01 -12.30
CA GLU A 122 9.76 4.77 -10.84
C GLU A 122 8.71 5.62 -10.10
N ALA A 123 8.23 6.69 -10.75
CA ALA A 123 7.30 7.67 -10.19
C ALA A 123 6.17 8.00 -11.16
N VAL A 124 5.18 8.76 -10.69
CA VAL A 124 4.05 9.21 -11.53
C VAL A 124 4.53 10.20 -12.59
N ILE A 125 4.26 9.90 -13.86
CA ILE A 125 4.52 10.83 -14.98
C ILE A 125 3.68 12.08 -14.74
N HIS A 126 4.38 13.17 -14.42
CA HIS A 126 3.80 14.36 -13.80
C HIS A 126 3.18 15.29 -14.85
N PRO A 127 2.05 15.98 -14.60
CA PRO A 127 1.36 16.80 -15.61
C PRO A 127 2.03 18.14 -15.96
N ARG A 128 2.74 18.76 -15.00
CA ARG A 128 3.41 20.05 -15.26
C ARG A 128 4.71 19.86 -16.03
N ALA A 129 4.83 20.54 -17.18
CA ALA A 129 5.97 20.47 -18.09
C ALA A 129 7.34 20.84 -17.50
N ASN A 130 7.37 21.55 -16.35
CA ASN A 130 8.59 21.90 -15.64
C ASN A 130 9.05 20.83 -14.62
N HIS A 131 8.30 19.74 -14.44
CA HIS A 131 8.66 18.66 -13.52
C HIS A 131 9.55 17.61 -14.23
N PRO A 132 10.62 17.09 -13.60
CA PRO A 132 11.52 16.11 -14.23
C PRO A 132 10.80 14.87 -14.80
N GLU A 133 9.83 14.34 -14.05
CA GLU A 133 9.05 13.15 -14.46
C GLU A 133 8.09 13.40 -15.64
N HIS A 134 7.85 14.66 -16.09
CA HIS A 134 6.93 14.93 -17.22
C HIS A 134 7.45 14.41 -18.56
N ARG A 135 8.78 14.48 -18.77
CA ARG A 135 9.43 14.11 -20.04
C ARG A 135 9.67 12.59 -20.17
N LYS A 136 9.32 11.81 -19.15
CA LYS A 136 9.49 10.35 -19.13
C LYS A 136 8.27 9.64 -19.74
N GLY A 137 8.46 8.40 -20.16
CA GLY A 137 7.44 7.57 -20.76
C GLY A 137 7.92 6.15 -21.03
N LEU A 138 7.05 5.31 -21.56
CA LEU A 138 7.43 3.98 -22.02
C LEU A 138 8.32 4.12 -23.26
N GLN A 139 9.55 3.64 -23.17
CA GLN A 139 10.52 3.73 -24.27
C GLN A 139 10.26 2.60 -25.28
N LYS A 140 10.41 2.86 -26.59
CA LYS A 140 10.35 1.83 -27.65
C LYS A 140 11.37 0.69 -27.52
N SER A 141 12.34 0.80 -26.61
CA SER A 141 13.31 -0.25 -26.32
C SER A 141 12.76 -1.32 -25.37
N GLU A 142 11.66 -1.06 -24.67
CA GLU A 142 10.89 -2.07 -23.94
C GLU A 142 9.96 -2.82 -24.89
N VAL A 143 9.62 -4.06 -24.53
CA VAL A 143 8.68 -4.91 -25.27
C VAL A 143 7.43 -5.09 -24.42
N THR A 144 6.27 -4.81 -25.00
CA THR A 144 4.98 -4.98 -24.33
C THR A 144 4.30 -6.30 -24.69
N PHE A 145 3.33 -6.74 -23.89
CA PHE A 145 2.46 -7.85 -24.29
C PHE A 145 1.69 -7.53 -25.58
N ALA A 146 1.28 -6.28 -25.81
CA ALA A 146 0.52 -5.92 -27.00
C ALA A 146 1.35 -6.07 -28.28
N GLU A 147 2.65 -5.79 -28.24
CA GLU A 147 3.56 -6.06 -29.36
C GLU A 147 3.65 -7.56 -29.66
N LEU A 148 3.85 -8.40 -28.64
CA LEU A 148 3.94 -9.85 -28.81
C LEU A 148 2.63 -10.49 -29.28
N PHE A 149 1.48 -10.00 -28.79
CA PHE A 149 0.16 -10.45 -29.25
C PHE A 149 -0.07 -10.05 -30.73
N LYS A 150 0.29 -8.82 -31.11
CA LYS A 150 0.19 -8.36 -32.48
C LYS A 150 1.14 -9.10 -33.43
N GLU A 151 2.37 -9.40 -33.00
CA GLU A 151 3.31 -10.25 -33.73
C GLU A 151 2.77 -11.68 -33.94
N ALA A 152 2.02 -12.20 -32.96
CA ALA A 152 1.27 -13.44 -33.08
C ALA A 152 -0.04 -13.33 -33.91
N GLY A 153 -0.37 -12.16 -34.46
CA GLY A 153 -1.55 -11.98 -35.32
C GLY A 153 -2.87 -11.75 -34.60
N TYR A 154 -2.87 -11.47 -33.29
CA TYR A 154 -4.05 -10.99 -32.57
C TYR A 154 -4.38 -9.54 -32.95
N ILE A 155 -5.66 -9.18 -32.92
CA ILE A 155 -6.06 -7.76 -32.92
C ILE A 155 -5.91 -7.19 -31.52
N THR A 156 -5.22 -6.06 -31.37
CA THR A 156 -4.91 -5.47 -30.06
C THR A 156 -5.62 -4.13 -29.84
N GLY A 157 -6.18 -3.93 -28.65
CA GLY A 157 -6.88 -2.70 -28.30
C GLY A 157 -6.58 -2.21 -26.89
N VAL A 158 -6.52 -0.89 -26.73
CA VAL A 158 -6.53 -0.23 -25.41
C VAL A 158 -7.58 0.87 -25.37
N VAL A 159 -8.37 0.88 -24.29
CA VAL A 159 -9.45 1.85 -24.08
C VAL A 159 -9.29 2.52 -22.71
N GLY A 160 -9.31 3.85 -22.67
CA GLY A 160 -9.17 4.64 -21.45
C GLY A 160 -7.75 5.14 -21.16
N LYS A 161 -7.30 5.00 -19.90
CA LYS A 161 -6.08 5.62 -19.35
C LYS A 161 -4.79 4.96 -19.84
N TRP A 162 -3.96 5.71 -20.55
CA TRP A 162 -2.60 5.30 -20.90
C TRP A 162 -1.60 5.57 -19.77
N HIS A 163 -1.38 6.85 -19.45
CA HIS A 163 -0.46 7.34 -18.41
C HIS A 163 0.99 6.85 -18.48
N LEU A 164 1.48 6.53 -19.67
CA LEU A 164 2.86 6.09 -19.93
C LEU A 164 3.65 7.05 -20.84
N GLY A 165 3.30 8.34 -20.77
CA GLY A 165 4.00 9.43 -21.44
C GLY A 165 3.06 10.26 -22.33
N TYR A 166 3.38 11.54 -22.46
CA TYR A 166 2.61 12.47 -23.30
C TYR A 166 3.11 12.40 -24.75
N ALA A 167 2.24 11.99 -25.69
CA ALA A 167 2.58 11.94 -27.12
C ALA A 167 2.97 13.31 -27.71
N GLY A 168 2.53 14.41 -27.09
CA GLY A 168 2.95 15.78 -27.44
C GLY A 168 4.36 16.17 -26.95
N GLU A 169 4.93 15.45 -25.97
CA GLU A 169 6.30 15.65 -25.50
C GLU A 169 7.28 14.73 -26.24
N ASN A 170 6.89 13.47 -26.49
CA ASN A 170 7.56 12.58 -27.42
C ASN A 170 6.51 11.74 -28.19
N PRO A 171 6.39 11.90 -29.53
CA PRO A 171 5.47 11.11 -30.35
C PRO A 171 5.65 9.59 -30.23
N GLU A 172 6.80 9.12 -29.75
CA GLU A 172 7.09 7.72 -29.51
C GLU A 172 6.28 7.12 -28.35
N TYR A 173 5.85 7.90 -27.36
CA TYR A 173 5.08 7.42 -26.20
C TYR A 173 3.62 7.09 -26.50
N HIS A 174 3.13 7.31 -27.74
CA HIS A 174 1.74 7.06 -28.12
C HIS A 174 1.41 5.55 -28.10
N PRO A 175 0.23 5.11 -27.58
CA PRO A 175 -0.10 3.69 -27.41
C PRO A 175 0.07 2.84 -28.68
N GLN A 176 -0.30 3.38 -29.84
CA GLN A 176 -0.16 2.69 -31.14
C GLN A 176 1.29 2.48 -31.62
N ASN A 177 2.30 2.96 -30.89
CA ASN A 177 3.71 2.59 -31.13
C ASN A 177 4.14 1.41 -30.25
N HIS A 178 3.31 0.98 -29.31
CA HIS A 178 3.57 -0.08 -28.33
C HIS A 178 2.57 -1.24 -28.54
N GLY A 179 2.40 -1.64 -29.79
CA GLY A 179 1.66 -2.85 -30.17
C GLY A 179 0.15 -2.73 -30.29
N PHE A 180 -0.50 -1.67 -29.80
CA PHE A 180 -1.96 -1.51 -29.87
C PHE A 180 -2.45 -1.02 -31.25
N ASP A 181 -3.34 -1.75 -31.90
CA ASP A 181 -4.00 -1.30 -33.15
C ASP A 181 -5.08 -0.25 -32.86
N TYR A 182 -5.93 -0.53 -31.87
CA TYR A 182 -7.06 0.31 -31.49
C TYR A 182 -6.76 1.12 -30.22
N PHE A 183 -7.00 2.45 -30.27
CA PHE A 183 -6.91 3.33 -29.11
C PHE A 183 -8.10 4.30 -29.06
N LYS A 184 -8.80 4.32 -27.92
CA LYS A 184 -9.85 5.29 -27.57
C LYS A 184 -9.65 5.69 -26.11
N GLY A 185 -9.16 6.88 -25.82
CA GLY A 185 -8.80 7.22 -24.44
C GLY A 185 -7.94 8.46 -24.30
N TYR A 186 -7.07 8.47 -23.28
CA TYR A 186 -6.32 9.67 -22.87
C TYR A 186 -4.90 9.35 -22.40
N HIS A 187 -3.99 10.32 -22.55
CA HIS A 187 -2.56 10.14 -22.28
C HIS A 187 -2.16 10.48 -20.84
N SER A 188 -2.88 11.40 -20.20
CA SER A 188 -2.60 11.95 -18.87
C SER A 188 -2.87 10.98 -17.70
N GLY A 189 -2.61 11.47 -16.49
CA GLY A 189 -2.87 10.71 -15.26
C GLY A 189 -4.33 10.67 -14.85
N ASN A 190 -5.12 11.67 -15.22
CA ASN A 190 -6.55 11.76 -15.01
C ASN A 190 -7.12 12.92 -15.81
N ILE A 191 -8.38 12.83 -16.19
CA ILE A 191 -9.15 13.86 -16.86
C ILE A 191 -10.35 14.28 -16.01
N ASP A 192 -11.07 15.32 -16.43
CA ASP A 192 -12.42 15.56 -15.96
C ASP A 192 -13.34 14.53 -16.62
N TYR A 193 -14.22 13.90 -15.85
CA TYR A 193 -15.08 12.85 -16.38
C TYR A 193 -16.11 13.37 -17.40
N ILE A 194 -16.40 14.69 -17.42
CA ILE A 194 -17.47 15.28 -18.24
C ILE A 194 -16.93 16.00 -19.47
N ASN A 195 -15.83 16.76 -19.34
CA ASN A 195 -15.24 17.53 -20.45
C ASN A 195 -13.85 17.05 -20.92
N HIS A 196 -13.31 16.00 -20.30
CA HIS A 196 -12.04 15.36 -20.63
C HIS A 196 -10.80 16.26 -20.53
N TRP A 197 -10.79 17.24 -19.62
CA TRP A 197 -9.60 18.06 -19.35
C TRP A 197 -8.63 17.38 -18.38
N GLY A 198 -7.39 17.15 -18.82
CA GLY A 198 -6.30 16.63 -18.00
C GLY A 198 -5.83 17.60 -16.90
N ASP A 199 -5.12 17.06 -15.91
CA ASP A 199 -4.47 17.79 -14.81
C ASP A 199 -3.35 18.74 -15.29
N HIS A 200 -2.86 18.52 -16.51
CA HIS A 200 -2.04 19.48 -17.27
C HIS A 200 -2.82 20.67 -17.85
N MET A 201 -4.12 20.82 -17.53
CA MET A 201 -4.99 21.91 -17.99
C MET A 201 -5.05 22.05 -19.51
N LYS A 202 -5.24 20.92 -20.21
CA LYS A 202 -5.64 20.85 -21.63
C LYS A 202 -6.69 19.76 -21.79
N HIS A 203 -7.48 19.80 -22.86
CA HIS A 203 -8.31 18.65 -23.26
C HIS A 203 -7.41 17.45 -23.63
N ASP A 204 -7.83 16.24 -23.31
CA ASP A 204 -7.08 14.99 -23.51
C ASP A 204 -8.06 13.83 -23.72
N TRP A 205 -8.67 13.74 -24.90
CA TRP A 205 -9.45 12.58 -25.35
C TRP A 205 -9.14 12.31 -26.83
N TRP A 206 -8.85 11.06 -27.17
CA TRP A 206 -8.21 10.68 -28.43
C TRP A 206 -8.89 9.48 -29.07
N HIS A 207 -9.05 9.55 -30.39
CA HIS A 207 -9.45 8.44 -31.25
C HIS A 207 -8.26 8.10 -32.17
N GLY A 208 -7.54 7.03 -31.86
CA GLY A 208 -6.21 6.79 -32.42
C GLY A 208 -5.30 7.99 -32.16
N ARG A 209 -4.64 8.50 -33.21
CA ARG A 209 -3.76 9.68 -33.15
C ARG A 209 -4.48 11.03 -33.20
N LYS A 210 -5.82 11.06 -33.19
CA LYS A 210 -6.62 12.29 -33.34
C LYS A 210 -7.29 12.69 -32.04
N GLU A 211 -6.88 13.83 -31.47
CA GLU A 211 -7.60 14.47 -30.37
C GLU A 211 -9.04 14.79 -30.81
N THR A 212 -10.02 14.36 -30.03
CA THR A 212 -11.44 14.34 -30.41
C THR A 212 -12.29 14.83 -29.25
N LYS A 213 -12.98 15.96 -29.44
CA LYS A 213 -13.87 16.57 -28.44
C LYS A 213 -15.23 15.84 -28.42
N GLU A 214 -15.25 14.64 -27.85
CA GLU A 214 -16.46 13.85 -27.66
C GLU A 214 -17.24 14.33 -26.43
N LYS A 215 -18.56 14.17 -26.42
CA LYS A 215 -19.38 14.40 -25.21
C LYS A 215 -19.71 13.06 -24.56
N GLY A 216 -19.56 12.96 -23.25
CA GLY A 216 -20.01 11.81 -22.47
C GLY A 216 -19.17 11.61 -21.22
N TYR A 217 -19.75 10.92 -20.22
CA TYR A 217 -19.05 10.57 -19.00
C TYR A 217 -17.92 9.55 -19.31
N THR A 218 -16.68 9.81 -18.90
CA THR A 218 -15.50 9.00 -19.27
C THR A 218 -15.71 7.51 -19.05
N THR A 219 -16.26 7.09 -17.91
CA THR A 219 -16.54 5.67 -17.61
C THR A 219 -17.50 5.05 -18.63
N HIS A 220 -18.54 5.78 -19.05
CA HIS A 220 -19.49 5.30 -20.06
C HIS A 220 -18.87 5.23 -21.46
N LEU A 221 -17.99 6.18 -21.80
CA LEU A 221 -17.25 6.16 -23.06
C LEU A 221 -16.25 4.99 -23.11
N ILE A 222 -15.56 4.69 -22.00
CA ILE A 222 -14.69 3.52 -21.89
C ILE A 222 -15.49 2.22 -22.06
N ASN A 223 -16.64 2.08 -21.37
CA ASN A 223 -17.53 0.92 -21.54
C ASN A 223 -17.96 0.77 -23.00
N LYS A 224 -18.50 1.84 -23.61
CA LYS A 224 -18.92 1.89 -25.01
C LYS A 224 -17.83 1.39 -25.95
N TYR A 225 -16.61 1.90 -25.83
CA TYR A 225 -15.52 1.57 -26.75
C TYR A 225 -14.89 0.19 -26.49
N ALA A 226 -14.99 -0.35 -25.27
CA ALA A 226 -14.64 -1.74 -24.99
C ALA A 226 -15.64 -2.71 -25.67
N LEU A 227 -16.95 -2.43 -25.55
CA LEU A 227 -18.00 -3.20 -26.22
C LEU A 227 -17.91 -3.13 -27.75
N GLU A 228 -17.67 -1.93 -28.29
CA GLU A 228 -17.45 -1.70 -29.73
C GLU A 228 -16.27 -2.54 -30.26
N PHE A 229 -15.14 -2.55 -29.54
CA PHE A 229 -13.97 -3.35 -29.93
C PHE A 229 -14.26 -4.86 -29.92
N ILE A 230 -14.95 -5.37 -28.90
CA ILE A 230 -15.31 -6.80 -28.81
C ILE A 230 -16.25 -7.19 -29.96
N GLU A 231 -17.28 -6.39 -30.23
CA GLU A 231 -18.25 -6.64 -31.31
C GLU A 231 -17.59 -6.64 -32.70
N GLN A 232 -16.70 -5.67 -32.97
CA GLN A 232 -15.98 -5.56 -34.25
C GLN A 232 -14.97 -6.70 -34.49
N ASN A 233 -14.48 -7.36 -33.44
CA ASN A 233 -13.41 -8.35 -33.54
C ASN A 233 -13.81 -9.77 -33.14
N LYS A 234 -15.09 -10.03 -32.90
CA LYS A 234 -15.62 -11.34 -32.45
C LYS A 234 -15.21 -12.55 -33.30
N ASP A 235 -14.96 -12.34 -34.59
CA ASP A 235 -14.57 -13.39 -35.54
C ASP A 235 -13.05 -13.65 -35.59
N LYS A 236 -12.26 -12.98 -34.73
CA LYS A 236 -10.78 -13.07 -34.67
C LYS A 236 -10.27 -13.11 -33.22
N PRO A 237 -9.12 -13.74 -32.95
CA PRO A 237 -8.50 -13.67 -31.64
C PRO A 237 -8.08 -12.23 -31.31
N PHE A 238 -8.46 -11.72 -30.14
CA PHE A 238 -8.14 -10.36 -29.71
C PHE A 238 -7.54 -10.25 -28.30
N CYS A 239 -6.78 -9.19 -28.07
CA CYS A 239 -6.25 -8.79 -26.76
C CYS A 239 -6.70 -7.35 -26.46
N LEU A 240 -7.59 -7.18 -25.47
CA LEU A 240 -8.16 -5.90 -25.08
C LEU A 240 -7.70 -5.50 -23.67
N TYR A 241 -7.07 -4.32 -23.57
CA TYR A 241 -6.75 -3.67 -22.31
C TYR A 241 -7.76 -2.54 -22.01
N VAL A 242 -8.67 -2.77 -21.07
CA VAL A 242 -9.65 -1.77 -20.61
C VAL A 242 -9.10 -1.07 -19.37
N ALA A 243 -8.67 0.17 -19.52
CA ALA A 243 -7.99 0.95 -18.51
C ALA A 243 -8.92 2.05 -17.96
N HIS A 244 -9.75 1.71 -16.97
CA HIS A 244 -10.65 2.66 -16.34
C HIS A 244 -9.92 3.77 -15.58
N GLU A 245 -10.56 4.95 -15.58
CA GLU A 245 -10.23 6.05 -14.66
C GLU A 245 -10.89 5.87 -13.28
N SER A 246 -12.08 5.27 -13.23
CA SER A 246 -12.83 5.14 -11.99
C SER A 246 -12.15 4.15 -11.02
N PRO A 247 -12.13 4.43 -9.69
CA PRO A 247 -12.61 5.64 -8.99
C PRO A 247 -11.64 6.83 -8.80
N HIS A 248 -10.59 6.98 -9.59
CA HIS A 248 -9.60 8.05 -9.44
C HIS A 248 -10.23 9.46 -9.51
N ALA A 249 -9.64 10.41 -8.78
CA ALA A 249 -10.06 11.81 -8.76
C ALA A 249 -9.89 12.50 -10.14
N PRO A 250 -10.67 13.53 -10.51
CA PRO A 250 -11.63 14.27 -9.69
C PRO A 250 -12.86 13.41 -9.34
N VAL A 251 -13.30 13.51 -8.08
CA VAL A 251 -14.45 12.73 -7.62
C VAL A 251 -15.70 13.39 -8.17
N GLN A 252 -16.30 12.78 -9.20
CA GLN A 252 -17.31 13.37 -10.08
C GLN A 252 -18.27 12.27 -10.56
N GLY A 253 -19.51 12.32 -10.11
CA GLY A 253 -20.58 11.45 -10.61
C GLY A 253 -21.07 11.87 -12.01
N PRO A 254 -21.87 11.05 -12.70
CA PRO A 254 -22.33 11.33 -14.06
C PRO A 254 -23.12 12.65 -14.23
N ASN A 255 -23.75 13.13 -13.15
CA ASN A 255 -24.57 14.34 -13.14
C ASN A 255 -23.88 15.54 -12.47
N ASP A 256 -22.62 15.39 -12.00
CA ASP A 256 -21.88 16.51 -11.42
C ASP A 256 -21.43 17.50 -12.52
N PRO A 257 -21.29 18.80 -12.19
CA PRO A 257 -20.73 19.76 -13.13
C PRO A 257 -19.24 19.47 -13.41
N ILE A 258 -18.73 20.11 -14.46
CA ILE A 258 -17.31 20.14 -14.80
C ILE A 258 -16.50 20.67 -13.59
N GLN A 259 -15.45 19.95 -13.17
CA GLN A 259 -14.57 20.34 -12.07
C GLN A 259 -13.19 20.83 -12.56
N ARG A 260 -12.80 20.53 -13.80
CA ARG A 260 -11.52 20.97 -14.41
C ARG A 260 -11.71 21.61 -15.79
N GLY A 261 -10.83 22.55 -16.13
CA GLY A 261 -10.87 23.27 -17.40
C GLY A 261 -11.82 24.49 -17.42
N PRO A 262 -12.14 25.02 -18.61
CA PRO A 262 -13.05 26.15 -18.79
C PRO A 262 -14.46 25.82 -18.27
N GLY A 263 -15.08 26.78 -17.59
CA GLY A 263 -16.44 26.61 -17.04
C GLY A 263 -16.54 25.75 -15.77
N ARG A 264 -15.41 25.40 -15.12
CA ARG A 264 -15.41 24.63 -13.87
C ARG A 264 -16.34 25.22 -12.79
N GLN A 265 -17.01 24.35 -12.05
CA GLN A 265 -17.83 24.68 -10.88
C GLN A 265 -17.47 23.76 -9.69
N PRO A 266 -17.83 24.14 -8.45
CA PRO A 266 -17.79 23.22 -7.32
C PRO A 266 -18.71 22.01 -7.55
N ARG A 267 -18.35 20.85 -7.00
CA ARG A 267 -19.22 19.67 -7.00
C ARG A 267 -20.45 19.89 -6.12
N GLU A 268 -21.62 19.53 -6.63
CA GLU A 268 -22.89 19.55 -5.89
C GLU A 268 -23.13 18.23 -5.13
N THR A 269 -22.84 17.08 -5.76
CA THR A 269 -23.05 15.78 -5.13
C THR A 269 -22.12 15.57 -3.92
N PRO A 270 -22.61 15.06 -2.78
CA PRO A 270 -21.76 14.71 -1.64
C PRO A 270 -20.65 13.71 -2.03
N HIS A 271 -19.43 13.90 -1.51
CA HIS A 271 -18.25 13.13 -1.93
C HIS A 271 -18.46 11.61 -1.90
N ALA A 272 -19.04 11.09 -0.82
CA ALA A 272 -19.27 9.64 -0.66
C ALA A 272 -20.28 9.09 -1.67
N GLU A 273 -21.29 9.88 -2.06
CA GLU A 273 -22.29 9.46 -3.04
C GLU A 273 -21.74 9.57 -4.47
N ALA A 274 -21.01 10.64 -4.81
CA ALA A 274 -20.31 10.75 -6.09
C ALA A 274 -19.29 9.61 -6.28
N MET A 275 -18.50 9.31 -5.25
CA MET A 275 -17.55 8.19 -5.23
C MET A 275 -18.24 6.84 -5.43
N LYS A 276 -19.34 6.59 -4.72
CA LYS A 276 -20.17 5.39 -4.92
C LYS A 276 -20.71 5.31 -6.34
N GLN A 277 -21.23 6.41 -6.91
CA GLN A 277 -21.69 6.45 -8.30
C GLN A 277 -20.57 6.10 -9.29
N MET A 278 -19.40 6.71 -9.17
CA MET A 278 -18.23 6.40 -10.01
C MET A 278 -17.91 4.89 -10.03
N ILE A 279 -17.94 4.24 -8.86
CA ILE A 279 -17.65 2.81 -8.70
C ILE A 279 -18.78 1.95 -9.29
N LEU A 280 -20.04 2.32 -9.08
CA LEU A 280 -21.18 1.58 -9.63
C LEU A 280 -21.33 1.72 -11.15
N GLU A 281 -20.97 2.87 -11.74
CA GLU A 281 -20.91 3.01 -13.21
C GLU A 281 -19.78 2.19 -13.83
N MET A 282 -18.68 1.99 -13.11
CA MET A 282 -17.59 1.09 -13.52
C MET A 282 -18.00 -0.39 -13.36
N ASP A 283 -18.65 -0.76 -12.26
CA ASP A 283 -19.18 -2.12 -12.03
C ASP A 283 -20.20 -2.54 -13.10
N LYS A 284 -21.04 -1.61 -13.56
CA LYS A 284 -21.88 -1.82 -14.76
C LYS A 284 -21.04 -2.14 -16.00
N GLY A 285 -19.88 -1.52 -16.15
CA GLY A 285 -18.92 -1.81 -17.24
C GLY A 285 -18.35 -3.22 -17.17
N VAL A 286 -18.01 -3.69 -15.97
CA VAL A 286 -17.58 -5.08 -15.72
C VAL A 286 -18.66 -6.06 -16.19
N GLU A 287 -19.91 -5.85 -15.78
CA GLU A 287 -21.03 -6.71 -16.20
C GLU A 287 -21.34 -6.57 -17.69
N GLN A 288 -21.29 -5.37 -18.26
CA GLN A 288 -21.50 -5.14 -19.69
C GLN A 288 -20.50 -5.91 -20.55
N VAL A 289 -19.20 -5.87 -20.20
CA VAL A 289 -18.16 -6.64 -20.91
C VAL A 289 -18.38 -8.15 -20.74
N ARG A 290 -18.64 -8.63 -19.52
CA ARG A 290 -18.94 -10.05 -19.25
C ARG A 290 -20.16 -10.52 -20.05
N ALA A 291 -21.24 -9.75 -20.03
CA ALA A 291 -22.48 -10.06 -20.72
C ALA A 291 -22.31 -10.07 -22.25
N LYS A 292 -21.58 -9.10 -22.82
CA LYS A 292 -21.29 -9.05 -24.27
C LYS A 292 -20.44 -10.24 -24.73
N LEU A 293 -19.49 -10.71 -23.92
CA LEU A 293 -18.74 -11.93 -24.21
C LEU A 293 -19.67 -13.18 -24.26
N VAL A 294 -20.65 -13.26 -23.36
CA VAL A 294 -21.65 -14.35 -23.34
C VAL A 294 -22.66 -14.22 -24.50
N GLU A 295 -23.12 -13.00 -24.79
CA GLU A 295 -24.04 -12.68 -25.89
C GLU A 295 -23.48 -13.12 -27.25
N LEU A 296 -22.17 -12.95 -27.45
CA LEU A 296 -21.45 -13.34 -28.67
C LEU A 296 -20.91 -14.78 -28.65
N GLY A 297 -21.16 -15.56 -27.59
CA GLY A 297 -20.68 -16.94 -27.47
C GLY A 297 -19.16 -17.08 -27.30
N LEU A 298 -18.49 -16.03 -26.84
CA LEU A 298 -17.03 -15.95 -26.66
C LEU A 298 -16.58 -16.39 -25.26
N GLU A 299 -17.50 -16.65 -24.32
CA GLU A 299 -17.21 -16.87 -22.91
C GLU A 299 -16.34 -18.12 -22.67
N LYS A 300 -16.55 -19.17 -23.46
CA LYS A 300 -15.76 -20.42 -23.38
C LYS A 300 -14.36 -20.30 -23.99
N ASN A 301 -14.05 -19.19 -24.65
CA ASN A 301 -12.78 -18.94 -25.31
C ASN A 301 -12.19 -17.56 -24.97
N THR A 302 -12.49 -17.02 -23.78
CA THR A 302 -11.98 -15.71 -23.33
C THR A 302 -11.49 -15.78 -21.89
N LEU A 303 -10.23 -15.40 -21.66
CA LEU A 303 -9.73 -15.09 -20.33
C LEU A 303 -10.04 -13.62 -20.01
N PHE A 304 -10.87 -13.37 -18.99
CA PHE A 304 -11.11 -12.03 -18.45
C PHE A 304 -10.42 -11.90 -17.08
N LEU A 305 -9.42 -11.02 -17.00
CA LEU A 305 -8.77 -10.59 -15.77
C LEU A 305 -9.26 -9.18 -15.37
N PHE A 306 -9.63 -9.00 -14.11
CA PHE A 306 -9.98 -7.70 -13.52
C PHE A 306 -9.05 -7.43 -12.31
N PHE A 307 -8.48 -6.24 -12.17
CA PHE A 307 -7.71 -5.82 -10.98
C PHE A 307 -7.51 -4.29 -10.89
N SER A 308 -7.00 -3.78 -9.77
CA SER A 308 -6.61 -2.35 -9.61
C SER A 308 -5.13 -2.09 -9.87
N ASP A 309 -4.78 -0.86 -10.25
CA ASP A 309 -3.38 -0.44 -10.50
C ASP A 309 -2.61 -0.03 -9.23
N ASN A 310 -3.31 0.30 -8.15
CA ASN A 310 -2.75 0.50 -6.82
C ASN A 310 -3.84 0.37 -5.74
N GLY A 311 -3.41 0.38 -4.47
CA GLY A 311 -4.30 0.45 -3.31
C GLY A 311 -5.15 1.72 -3.26
N ASP A 312 -6.00 1.87 -2.24
CA ASP A 312 -7.03 2.92 -2.25
C ASP A 312 -6.45 4.33 -2.18
N SER A 313 -7.06 5.27 -2.91
CA SER A 313 -6.94 6.68 -2.51
C SER A 313 -7.82 6.95 -1.28
N PRO A 314 -7.32 7.65 -0.25
CA PRO A 314 -8.12 8.02 0.91
C PRO A 314 -9.42 8.73 0.51
N GLY A 315 -10.55 8.26 1.05
CA GLY A 315 -11.89 8.78 0.74
C GLY A 315 -12.66 8.00 -0.35
N THR A 316 -12.05 6.98 -0.98
CA THR A 316 -12.78 6.07 -1.91
C THR A 316 -13.72 5.08 -1.21
N ALA A 317 -13.51 4.84 0.09
CA ALA A 317 -14.16 3.78 0.85
C ALA A 317 -13.96 2.36 0.25
N THR A 318 -12.80 2.13 -0.38
CA THR A 318 -12.37 0.83 -0.93
C THR A 318 -11.16 0.23 -0.17
N GLY A 319 -10.56 0.95 0.78
CA GLY A 319 -9.51 0.42 1.64
C GLY A 319 -10.04 -0.62 2.64
N HIS A 320 -9.24 -1.65 2.94
CA HIS A 320 -9.63 -2.72 3.86
C HIS A 320 -9.11 -2.44 5.29
N PRO A 321 -9.95 -2.56 6.35
CA PRO A 321 -9.60 -2.08 7.71
C PRO A 321 -8.43 -2.83 8.38
N ASN A 322 -8.06 -4.02 7.87
CA ASN A 322 -6.91 -4.77 8.36
C ASN A 322 -5.63 -4.54 7.53
N HIS A 323 -5.63 -3.67 6.51
CA HIS A 323 -4.44 -3.39 5.69
C HIS A 323 -3.91 -1.99 6.04
N ARG A 324 -2.60 -1.85 6.25
CA ARG A 324 -1.97 -0.55 6.59
C ARG A 324 -1.64 0.23 5.33
N GLY A 325 -1.72 1.55 5.40
CA GLY A 325 -1.40 2.43 4.28
C GLY A 325 -2.50 2.49 3.22
N SER A 326 -2.16 3.14 2.11
CA SER A 326 -3.02 3.49 0.98
C SER A 326 -2.12 3.82 -0.23
N LYS A 327 -2.70 4.28 -1.35
CA LYS A 327 -1.99 4.75 -2.56
C LYS A 327 -0.70 5.50 -2.24
N GLY A 328 0.39 5.15 -2.92
CA GLY A 328 1.73 5.73 -2.73
C GLY A 328 2.56 5.08 -1.61
N SER A 329 2.00 4.16 -0.82
CA SER A 329 2.73 3.45 0.23
C SER A 329 3.03 1.99 -0.13
N VAL A 330 4.13 1.45 0.40
CA VAL A 330 4.56 0.05 0.18
C VAL A 330 3.95 -0.95 1.18
N TYR A 331 3.08 -0.47 2.06
CA TYR A 331 2.29 -1.30 3.00
C TYR A 331 1.19 -2.07 2.24
N GLU A 332 0.50 -3.01 2.91
CA GLU A 332 -0.53 -3.86 2.29
C GLU A 332 -1.63 -3.03 1.61
N GLY A 333 -2.15 -2.00 2.27
CA GLY A 333 -3.23 -1.16 1.75
C GLY A 333 -2.84 -0.27 0.58
N GLY A 334 -1.55 -0.11 0.28
CA GLY A 334 -1.06 0.60 -0.91
C GLY A 334 -0.70 -0.29 -2.10
N THR A 335 -0.55 -1.60 -1.88
CA THR A 335 -0.08 -2.55 -2.91
C THR A 335 -1.01 -3.72 -3.15
N ARG A 336 -1.75 -4.20 -2.14
CA ARG A 336 -2.66 -5.34 -2.24
C ARG A 336 -4.02 -4.85 -2.73
N VAL A 337 -4.50 -5.47 -3.80
CA VAL A 337 -5.61 -4.97 -4.62
C VAL A 337 -6.61 -6.10 -4.89
N PRO A 338 -7.88 -5.81 -5.21
CA PRO A 338 -8.79 -6.86 -5.65
C PRO A 338 -8.33 -7.39 -7.00
N ALA A 339 -8.48 -8.69 -7.24
CA ALA A 339 -8.21 -9.30 -8.53
C ALA A 339 -9.09 -10.54 -8.78
N ILE A 340 -9.65 -10.63 -9.99
CA ILE A 340 -10.61 -11.67 -10.39
C ILE A 340 -10.18 -12.24 -11.73
N ALA A 341 -10.23 -13.56 -11.89
CA ALA A 341 -10.07 -14.24 -13.18
C ALA A 341 -11.35 -15.02 -13.54
N TRP A 342 -11.83 -14.86 -14.77
CA TRP A 342 -13.05 -15.48 -15.27
C TRP A 342 -12.81 -16.11 -16.65
N TRP A 343 -13.21 -17.37 -16.79
CA TRP A 343 -13.22 -18.13 -18.05
C TRP A 343 -14.09 -19.40 -17.87
N PRO A 344 -15.40 -19.32 -18.17
CA PRO A 344 -16.32 -20.45 -18.05
C PRO A 344 -15.82 -21.71 -18.78
N GLY A 345 -15.84 -22.84 -18.07
CA GLY A 345 -15.37 -24.13 -18.59
C GLY A 345 -13.85 -24.38 -18.52
N LYS A 346 -13.05 -23.36 -18.15
CA LYS A 346 -11.61 -23.51 -17.84
C LYS A 346 -11.29 -23.21 -16.38
N ILE A 347 -11.87 -22.15 -15.83
CA ILE A 347 -11.76 -21.81 -14.41
C ILE A 347 -12.92 -22.46 -13.65
N LYS A 348 -12.63 -23.02 -12.48
CA LYS A 348 -13.65 -23.58 -11.59
C LYS A 348 -14.40 -22.43 -10.89
N PRO A 349 -15.73 -22.28 -11.09
CA PRO A 349 -16.48 -21.14 -10.60
C PRO A 349 -16.58 -21.11 -9.06
N GLY A 350 -16.66 -19.91 -8.50
CA GLY A 350 -16.86 -19.67 -7.06
C GLY A 350 -15.66 -20.05 -6.22
N THR A 351 -14.45 -20.03 -6.80
CA THR A 351 -13.22 -20.45 -6.10
C THR A 351 -12.32 -19.28 -5.74
N SER A 352 -11.28 -19.53 -4.95
CA SER A 352 -10.30 -18.52 -4.58
C SER A 352 -8.90 -19.11 -4.45
N THR A 353 -7.91 -18.24 -4.58
CA THR A 353 -6.48 -18.56 -4.37
C THR A 353 -5.84 -17.55 -3.42
N ASP A 354 -4.85 -18.01 -2.67
CA ASP A 354 -3.96 -17.23 -1.82
C ASP A 354 -2.50 -17.28 -2.32
N ALA A 355 -2.30 -17.68 -3.58
CA ALA A 355 -1.00 -17.65 -4.21
C ALA A 355 -0.49 -16.21 -4.34
N LEU A 356 0.69 -15.94 -3.76
CA LEU A 356 1.34 -14.63 -3.78
C LEU A 356 1.64 -14.18 -5.22
N SER A 357 0.81 -13.25 -5.70
CA SER A 357 0.74 -12.81 -7.10
C SER A 357 0.96 -11.30 -7.21
N ILE A 358 1.48 -10.85 -8.34
CA ILE A 358 1.77 -9.44 -8.62
C ILE A 358 1.40 -9.09 -10.08
N THR A 359 1.06 -7.84 -10.39
CA THR A 359 0.67 -7.43 -11.76
C THR A 359 1.70 -7.75 -12.85
N LEU A 360 2.98 -7.92 -12.50
CA LEU A 360 4.03 -8.37 -13.44
C LEU A 360 3.78 -9.78 -13.98
N ASP A 361 3.04 -10.61 -13.25
CA ASP A 361 2.72 -11.98 -13.61
C ASP A 361 1.65 -12.07 -14.71
N VAL A 362 0.91 -10.97 -14.95
CA VAL A 362 -0.16 -10.94 -15.95
C VAL A 362 0.39 -11.22 -17.35
N MET A 363 1.44 -10.50 -17.78
CA MET A 363 2.08 -10.72 -19.08
C MET A 363 2.50 -12.18 -19.34
N PRO A 364 3.36 -12.82 -18.51
CA PRO A 364 3.74 -14.21 -18.72
C PRO A 364 2.56 -15.19 -18.63
N THR A 365 1.50 -14.87 -17.89
CA THR A 365 0.27 -15.68 -17.84
C THR A 365 -0.52 -15.59 -19.14
N ILE A 366 -0.80 -14.38 -19.65
CA ILE A 366 -1.60 -14.21 -20.88
C ILE A 366 -0.84 -14.71 -22.12
N LEU A 367 0.50 -14.58 -22.15
CA LEU A 367 1.32 -15.18 -23.21
C LEU A 367 1.26 -16.72 -23.15
N SER A 368 1.35 -17.33 -21.96
CA SER A 368 1.22 -18.79 -21.76
C SER A 368 -0.14 -19.30 -22.25
N VAL A 369 -1.22 -18.60 -21.86
CA VAL A 369 -2.60 -18.88 -22.28
C VAL A 369 -2.80 -18.79 -23.80
N ALA A 370 -2.18 -17.81 -24.46
CA ALA A 370 -2.26 -17.62 -25.90
C ALA A 370 -1.26 -18.50 -26.70
N GLY A 371 -0.37 -19.24 -26.03
CA GLY A 371 0.69 -20.03 -26.68
C GLY A 371 1.82 -19.20 -27.29
N ILE A 372 2.00 -17.95 -26.84
CA ILE A 372 2.98 -16.99 -27.38
C ILE A 372 4.30 -17.09 -26.60
N GLU A 373 5.42 -17.12 -27.33
CA GLU A 373 6.76 -17.15 -26.70
C GLU A 373 7.07 -15.87 -25.90
N LYS A 374 7.80 -16.03 -24.80
CA LYS A 374 8.34 -14.91 -24.02
C LYS A 374 9.48 -14.21 -24.78
N PRO A 375 9.70 -12.88 -24.58
CA PRO A 375 10.70 -12.13 -25.33
C PRO A 375 12.12 -12.67 -25.09
N LYS A 376 12.82 -13.05 -26.15
CA LYS A 376 14.14 -13.72 -26.08
C LYS A 376 15.29 -12.82 -25.63
N ASN A 377 15.13 -11.50 -25.79
CA ASN A 377 16.15 -10.47 -25.50
C ASN A 377 15.92 -9.71 -24.18
N ARG A 378 14.84 -10.03 -23.43
CA ARG A 378 14.46 -9.32 -22.19
C ARG A 378 13.91 -10.33 -21.17
N SER A 379 14.58 -10.49 -20.04
CA SER A 379 14.03 -11.27 -18.91
C SER A 379 12.80 -10.56 -18.32
N LEU A 380 11.73 -11.33 -18.11
CA LEU A 380 10.56 -10.94 -17.32
C LEU A 380 10.85 -11.15 -15.82
N ASP A 381 10.30 -10.29 -14.96
CA ASP A 381 10.37 -10.45 -13.49
C ASP A 381 9.12 -11.20 -12.94
N GLY A 382 8.03 -11.26 -13.70
CA GLY A 382 6.81 -12.01 -13.37
C GLY A 382 6.86 -13.51 -13.73
N ILE A 383 5.93 -14.30 -13.17
CA ILE A 383 5.76 -15.74 -13.42
C ILE A 383 4.37 -16.06 -14.00
N ASP A 384 4.20 -17.25 -14.57
CA ASP A 384 2.90 -17.73 -15.07
C ASP A 384 1.99 -18.17 -13.90
N LEU A 385 0.79 -17.59 -13.81
CA LEU A 385 -0.23 -17.90 -12.81
C LEU A 385 -1.17 -19.04 -13.24
N SER A 386 -1.07 -19.54 -14.48
CA SER A 386 -1.93 -20.61 -15.01
C SER A 386 -2.07 -21.83 -14.09
N PRO A 387 -1.02 -22.34 -13.41
CA PRO A 387 -1.16 -23.43 -12.44
C PRO A 387 -2.04 -23.09 -11.23
N ALA A 388 -2.06 -21.83 -10.78
CA ALA A 388 -2.92 -21.39 -9.68
C ALA A 388 -4.36 -21.12 -10.17
N ILE A 389 -4.52 -20.59 -11.38
CA ILE A 389 -5.82 -20.21 -11.96
C ILE A 389 -6.63 -21.43 -12.41
N PHE A 390 -6.01 -22.34 -13.18
CA PHE A 390 -6.72 -23.47 -13.79
C PHE A 390 -6.62 -24.77 -12.99
N GLU A 391 -5.52 -24.97 -12.25
CA GLU A 391 -5.24 -26.24 -11.54
C GLU A 391 -5.29 -26.12 -10.01
N GLN A 392 -5.48 -24.91 -9.47
CA GLN A 392 -5.44 -24.60 -8.03
C GLN A 392 -4.15 -25.09 -7.33
N LYS A 393 -3.03 -25.16 -8.07
CA LYS A 393 -1.72 -25.54 -7.55
C LYS A 393 -1.03 -24.35 -6.91
N ALA A 394 -0.26 -24.62 -5.85
CA ALA A 394 0.62 -23.62 -5.25
C ALA A 394 1.72 -23.20 -6.23
N LEU A 395 1.99 -21.89 -6.31
CA LEU A 395 3.10 -21.36 -7.09
C LEU A 395 4.45 -21.58 -6.36
N PRO A 396 5.58 -21.65 -7.08
CA PRO A 396 6.90 -21.71 -6.46
C PRO A 396 7.15 -20.51 -5.51
N PRO A 397 7.70 -20.74 -4.30
CA PRO A 397 8.07 -19.65 -3.40
C PRO A 397 9.10 -18.71 -4.04
N ARG A 398 8.86 -17.40 -3.96
CA ARG A 398 9.75 -16.35 -4.46
C ARG A 398 9.65 -15.10 -3.59
N PRO A 399 10.71 -14.26 -3.54
CA PRO A 399 10.58 -12.90 -3.06
C PRO A 399 9.76 -12.05 -4.05
N LEU A 400 9.05 -11.06 -3.53
CA LEU A 400 8.52 -9.93 -4.27
C LEU A 400 9.02 -8.63 -3.69
N TYR A 401 9.21 -7.63 -4.54
CA TYR A 401 9.79 -6.35 -4.21
C TYR A 401 8.87 -5.20 -4.64
N TRP A 402 8.92 -4.09 -3.93
CA TRP A 402 8.26 -2.84 -4.27
C TRP A 402 9.19 -1.67 -4.03
N GLY A 403 9.09 -0.66 -4.88
CA GLY A 403 9.71 0.65 -4.69
C GLY A 403 8.71 1.74 -5.01
N SER A 404 8.58 2.70 -4.10
CA SER A 404 7.72 3.87 -4.19
C SER A 404 8.58 5.12 -4.21
N LEU A 405 8.59 5.84 -5.33
CA LEU A 405 9.15 7.17 -5.44
C LEU A 405 8.03 8.16 -5.71
N SER A 406 7.81 9.06 -4.76
CA SER A 406 6.84 10.15 -4.92
C SER A 406 7.45 11.34 -5.67
N ASN A 407 6.61 12.13 -6.33
CA ASN A 407 7.03 13.32 -7.07
C ASN A 407 7.59 14.46 -6.18
N ASN A 408 7.48 14.35 -4.84
CA ASN A 408 8.17 15.26 -3.91
C ASN A 408 9.49 14.69 -3.35
N GLY A 409 9.94 13.54 -3.85
CA GLY A 409 11.21 12.91 -3.50
C GLY A 409 11.18 12.00 -2.27
N ALA A 410 10.03 11.82 -1.61
CA ALA A 410 9.91 10.79 -0.57
C ALA A 410 9.99 9.38 -1.20
N ARG A 411 10.75 8.50 -0.56
CA ARG A 411 11.14 7.17 -1.04
C ARG A 411 10.88 6.10 0.02
N SER A 412 10.35 4.96 -0.42
CA SER A 412 10.21 3.75 0.40
C SER A 412 10.20 2.49 -0.45
N GLU A 413 10.61 1.38 0.16
CA GLU A 413 10.76 0.09 -0.48
C GLU A 413 10.15 -1.00 0.40
N ALA A 414 9.72 -2.12 -0.21
CA ALA A 414 9.38 -3.32 0.53
C ALA A 414 9.89 -4.59 -0.14
N LEU A 415 10.12 -5.62 0.67
CA LEU A 415 10.44 -6.98 0.24
C LEU A 415 9.54 -7.95 1.01
N ARG A 416 8.73 -8.73 0.29
CA ARG A 416 7.96 -9.84 0.85
C ARG A 416 8.60 -11.16 0.46
N ASP A 417 8.88 -12.02 1.43
CA ASP A 417 9.46 -13.35 1.26
C ASP A 417 8.65 -14.35 2.10
N GLY A 418 7.75 -15.09 1.44
CA GLY A 418 6.72 -15.87 2.10
C GLY A 418 5.83 -15.00 3.02
N PRO A 419 5.69 -15.34 4.31
CA PRO A 419 4.90 -14.55 5.25
C PRO A 419 5.63 -13.31 5.79
N TRP A 420 6.93 -13.13 5.50
CA TRP A 420 7.72 -12.04 6.05
C TRP A 420 7.74 -10.85 5.10
N LYS A 421 7.54 -9.64 5.63
CA LYS A 421 7.63 -8.40 4.87
C LYS A 421 8.53 -7.40 5.57
N LEU A 422 9.61 -7.00 4.89
CA LEU A 422 10.44 -5.87 5.29
C LEU A 422 9.91 -4.62 4.57
N VAL A 423 9.76 -3.52 5.30
CA VAL A 423 9.53 -2.17 4.78
C VAL A 423 10.73 -1.32 5.12
N VAL A 424 11.26 -0.58 4.15
CA VAL A 424 12.36 0.38 4.30
C VAL A 424 11.84 1.76 3.94
N GLN A 425 12.04 2.72 4.82
CA GLN A 425 11.67 4.12 4.63
C GLN A 425 12.94 4.96 4.53
N HIS A 426 12.97 5.96 3.64
CA HIS A 426 14.14 6.81 3.40
C HIS A 426 13.89 8.30 3.76
N PRO A 427 13.64 8.61 5.05
CA PRO A 427 13.29 9.96 5.50
C PRO A 427 14.41 10.97 5.20
N LYS A 428 14.12 11.92 4.30
CA LYS A 428 15.05 12.97 3.83
C LYS A 428 16.27 12.45 3.05
N ALA A 429 16.23 11.24 2.51
CA ALA A 429 17.18 10.84 1.49
C ALA A 429 17.06 11.76 0.27
N LYS A 430 18.17 11.99 -0.44
CA LYS A 430 18.09 12.55 -1.79
C LYS A 430 17.46 11.50 -2.72
N PRO A 431 16.64 11.90 -3.71
CA PRO A 431 16.15 10.96 -4.72
C PRO A 431 17.31 10.18 -5.36
N GLY A 432 17.16 8.86 -5.46
CA GLY A 432 18.20 7.94 -5.93
C GLY A 432 19.13 7.37 -4.86
N THR A 433 19.20 7.90 -3.63
CA THR A 433 20.07 7.36 -2.56
C THR A 433 19.33 6.43 -1.59
N PHE A 434 20.06 5.52 -0.92
CA PHE A 434 19.58 4.69 0.20
C PHE A 434 19.87 5.34 1.57
N GLU A 435 20.05 6.66 1.62
CA GLU A 435 20.40 7.38 2.86
C GLU A 435 19.26 7.32 3.91
N ASN A 436 19.62 7.51 5.18
CA ASN A 436 18.70 7.66 6.32
C ASN A 436 17.70 6.51 6.54
N GLU A 437 18.01 5.31 6.03
CA GLU A 437 17.11 4.15 6.06
C GLU A 437 16.60 3.80 7.46
N THR A 438 15.29 3.56 7.57
CA THR A 438 14.65 3.03 8.77
C THR A 438 13.78 1.84 8.39
N ILE A 439 13.94 0.72 9.09
CA ILE A 439 13.32 -0.56 8.74
C ILE A 439 12.18 -0.96 9.69
N GLU A 440 11.13 -1.55 9.12
CA GLU A 440 10.10 -2.29 9.82
C GLU A 440 10.02 -3.72 9.26
N LEU A 441 9.85 -4.72 10.11
CA LEU A 441 9.73 -6.13 9.71
C LEU A 441 8.43 -6.71 10.27
N PHE A 442 7.63 -7.33 9.42
CA PHE A 442 6.32 -7.90 9.78
C PHE A 442 6.23 -9.38 9.39
N ASN A 443 5.34 -10.10 10.08
CA ASN A 443 4.93 -11.46 9.69
C ASN A 443 3.43 -11.43 9.38
N LEU A 444 3.09 -11.31 8.10
CA LEU A 444 1.73 -11.08 7.59
C LEU A 444 0.77 -12.23 7.89
N ALA A 445 1.28 -13.45 8.12
CA ALA A 445 0.44 -14.59 8.52
C ALA A 445 -0.20 -14.39 9.91
N ARG A 446 0.40 -13.53 10.76
CA ARG A 446 -0.09 -13.18 12.11
C ARG A 446 -0.50 -11.72 12.26
N ASP A 447 0.09 -10.83 11.47
CA ASP A 447 -0.17 -9.40 11.48
C ASP A 447 -0.21 -8.85 10.04
N GLU A 448 -1.29 -9.19 9.35
CA GLU A 448 -1.68 -8.60 8.07
C GLU A 448 -1.86 -7.06 8.15
N SER A 449 -2.00 -6.52 9.36
CA SER A 449 -2.16 -5.09 9.60
C SER A 449 -0.87 -4.31 9.84
N GLU A 450 0.28 -4.97 9.75
CA GLU A 450 1.61 -4.35 9.81
C GLU A 450 1.76 -3.38 11.01
N LYS A 451 1.27 -3.78 12.19
CA LYS A 451 1.30 -3.00 13.44
C LYS A 451 2.47 -3.37 14.34
N ASN A 452 2.89 -4.63 14.31
CA ASN A 452 3.87 -5.23 15.20
C ASN A 452 5.23 -5.32 14.49
N ASN A 453 6.03 -4.25 14.57
CA ASN A 453 7.38 -4.24 14.01
C ASN A 453 8.30 -5.20 14.80
N LEU A 454 8.73 -6.28 14.15
CA LEU A 454 9.60 -7.32 14.68
C LEU A 454 11.09 -7.09 14.43
N ALA A 455 11.50 -6.00 13.76
CA ALA A 455 12.90 -5.80 13.34
C ALA A 455 13.89 -5.85 14.52
N ALA A 456 13.54 -5.26 15.67
CA ALA A 456 14.34 -5.31 16.89
C ALA A 456 14.36 -6.71 17.57
N ALA A 457 13.35 -7.54 17.33
CA ALA A 457 13.23 -8.90 17.87
C ALA A 457 13.75 -10.00 16.93
N GLN A 458 14.06 -9.64 15.67
CA GLN A 458 14.54 -10.52 14.61
C GLN A 458 15.61 -9.78 13.75
N PRO A 459 16.68 -9.25 14.36
CA PRO A 459 17.65 -8.39 13.66
C PRO A 459 18.30 -9.09 12.47
N ASP A 460 18.80 -10.33 12.64
CA ASP A 460 19.46 -11.09 11.58
C ASP A 460 18.58 -11.27 10.33
N ARG A 461 17.26 -11.46 10.53
CA ARG A 461 16.28 -11.57 9.45
C ARG A 461 16.06 -10.23 8.77
N ALA A 462 15.95 -9.16 9.55
CA ALA A 462 15.77 -7.80 9.03
C ALA A 462 16.99 -7.38 8.19
N ASP A 463 18.20 -7.64 8.68
CA ASP A 463 19.47 -7.33 7.98
C ASP A 463 19.67 -8.19 6.74
N ALA A 464 19.34 -9.49 6.78
CA ALA A 464 19.39 -10.35 5.60
C ALA A 464 18.42 -9.87 4.50
N MET A 465 17.19 -9.48 4.87
CA MET A 465 16.22 -8.91 3.94
C MET A 465 16.66 -7.51 3.43
N LEU A 466 17.27 -6.67 4.27
CA LEU A 466 17.80 -5.36 3.88
C LEU A 466 18.98 -5.47 2.92
N LYS A 467 19.86 -6.46 3.12
CA LYS A 467 20.93 -6.80 2.17
C LYS A 467 20.35 -7.25 0.82
N ARG A 468 19.27 -8.06 0.85
CA ARG A 468 18.60 -8.57 -0.36
C ARG A 468 17.90 -7.47 -1.15
N ILE A 469 17.22 -6.52 -0.50
CA ILE A 469 16.53 -5.41 -1.20
C ILE A 469 17.52 -4.43 -1.84
N LYS A 470 18.64 -4.13 -1.16
CA LYS A 470 19.74 -3.32 -1.72
C LYS A 470 20.39 -4.00 -2.94
N ALA A 471 20.64 -5.32 -2.85
CA ALA A 471 21.21 -6.08 -3.97
C ALA A 471 20.26 -6.13 -5.18
N TRP A 472 18.95 -6.32 -4.94
CA TRP A 472 17.92 -6.29 -5.99
C TRP A 472 17.84 -4.92 -6.69
N TYR A 473 17.81 -3.82 -5.92
CA TYR A 473 17.77 -2.47 -6.51
C TYR A 473 19.05 -2.19 -7.31
N ALA A 474 20.22 -2.58 -6.80
CA ALA A 474 21.49 -2.42 -7.50
C ALA A 474 21.59 -3.27 -8.79
N ASP A 475 20.95 -4.44 -8.85
CA ASP A 475 20.84 -5.23 -10.09
C ASP A 475 19.96 -4.52 -11.13
N ILE A 476 18.76 -4.13 -10.72
CA ILE A 476 17.79 -3.45 -11.58
C ILE A 476 18.41 -2.24 -12.29
N GLN A 477 19.08 -1.37 -11.54
CA GLN A 477 19.61 -0.11 -12.05
C GLN A 477 20.69 -0.31 -13.13
N LYS A 478 21.37 -1.46 -13.18
CA LYS A 478 22.27 -1.83 -14.29
C LYS A 478 21.48 -1.99 -15.59
N THR A 479 20.40 -2.77 -15.51
CA THR A 479 19.54 -3.18 -16.64
C THR A 479 18.44 -2.17 -17.00
N ALA A 480 18.34 -1.08 -16.24
CA ALA A 480 17.29 -0.10 -16.39
C ALA A 480 17.38 0.65 -17.72
N SER A 481 16.23 0.77 -18.38
CA SER A 481 16.08 1.51 -19.64
C SER A 481 16.24 3.03 -19.42
N PRO A 482 16.98 3.74 -20.28
CA PRO A 482 17.22 5.17 -20.13
C PRO A 482 15.92 5.99 -20.17
N GLN A 483 15.87 7.07 -19.39
CA GLN A 483 14.74 8.00 -19.37
C GLN A 483 15.25 9.45 -19.42
N PRO A 484 14.57 10.37 -20.14
CA PRO A 484 14.93 11.78 -20.13
C PRO A 484 14.95 12.36 -18.71
N GLY A 485 16.08 12.96 -18.30
CA GLY A 485 16.27 13.48 -16.94
C GLY A 485 16.26 12.42 -15.83
N GLY A 486 16.37 11.13 -16.16
CA GLY A 486 16.35 10.03 -15.19
C GLY A 486 17.50 10.07 -14.18
N TRP A 487 17.27 9.45 -13.02
CA TRP A 487 18.23 9.34 -11.92
C TRP A 487 19.51 8.57 -12.33
N ILE A 488 19.36 7.64 -13.28
CA ILE A 488 20.45 6.83 -13.82
C ILE A 488 21.11 7.57 -14.99
N ARG A 489 22.03 8.47 -14.65
CA ARG A 489 22.86 9.24 -15.59
C ARG A 489 23.96 8.35 -16.19
N LYS A 490 23.62 7.52 -17.18
CA LYS A 490 24.62 6.80 -18.01
C LYS A 490 25.32 7.77 -18.98
N PRO A 491 26.65 7.70 -19.15
CA PRO A 491 27.36 8.48 -20.17
C PRO A 491 26.81 8.22 -21.57
N ARG A 492 26.46 9.28 -22.30
CA ARG A 492 25.95 9.21 -23.68
C ARG A 492 26.70 10.20 -24.57
N VAL A 493 27.40 9.69 -25.59
CA VAL A 493 27.98 10.52 -26.65
C VAL A 493 26.85 11.09 -27.49
N ASP A 494 26.85 12.40 -27.74
CA ASP A 494 25.89 13.06 -28.61
C ASP A 494 26.43 13.10 -30.05
N THR A 495 26.04 12.11 -30.84
CA THR A 495 26.39 12.01 -32.27
C THR A 495 25.62 13.00 -33.15
N THR A 496 24.63 13.71 -32.59
CA THR A 496 23.78 14.67 -33.30
C THR A 496 24.16 16.13 -33.04
N PHE A 497 25.11 16.39 -32.12
CA PHE A 497 25.41 17.75 -31.63
C PHE A 497 25.90 18.72 -32.71
N PHE A 498 26.73 18.27 -33.65
CA PHE A 498 27.10 19.04 -34.84
C PHE A 498 27.47 18.09 -35.98
N ASN A 499 26.86 18.27 -37.15
CA ASN A 499 27.01 17.35 -38.28
C ASN A 499 28.21 17.67 -39.21
N GLY A 500 28.92 18.77 -38.96
CA GLY A 500 30.05 19.23 -39.78
C GLY A 500 29.68 19.93 -41.10
N LYS A 501 28.41 19.91 -41.50
CA LYS A 501 27.95 20.29 -42.85
C LYS A 501 27.11 21.58 -42.87
N ASP A 502 26.22 21.74 -41.90
CA ASP A 502 25.24 22.83 -41.87
C ASP A 502 24.84 23.17 -40.41
N PHE A 503 23.82 24.01 -40.26
CA PHE A 503 23.31 24.48 -38.97
C PHE A 503 22.13 23.66 -38.42
N THR A 504 21.94 22.40 -38.85
CA THR A 504 20.94 21.51 -38.25
C THR A 504 21.22 21.37 -36.74
N GLY A 505 20.28 21.80 -35.91
CA GLY A 505 20.43 21.86 -34.44
C GLY A 505 21.14 23.11 -33.90
N TRP A 506 21.32 24.17 -34.71
CA TRP A 506 21.97 25.43 -34.32
C TRP A 506 21.21 26.65 -34.82
N SER A 507 21.14 27.72 -34.00
CA SER A 507 20.45 28.97 -34.33
C SER A 507 21.13 30.23 -33.80
N ALA A 508 21.22 31.27 -34.65
CA ALA A 508 21.66 32.62 -34.28
C ALA A 508 20.57 33.66 -34.60
N SER A 509 20.60 34.78 -33.88
CA SER A 509 19.75 35.96 -34.15
C SER A 509 20.16 36.70 -35.43
N GLU A 510 21.45 36.68 -35.77
CA GLU A 510 22.01 37.30 -36.97
C GLU A 510 22.90 36.29 -37.71
N MET A 511 22.29 35.43 -38.53
CA MET A 511 23.00 34.37 -39.28
C MET A 511 24.10 34.90 -40.22
N LYS A 512 24.07 36.18 -40.63
CA LYS A 512 25.09 36.80 -41.50
C LYS A 512 26.53 36.74 -40.96
N TYR A 513 26.71 36.57 -39.65
CA TYR A 513 28.03 36.42 -39.02
C TYR A 513 28.54 34.97 -38.99
N TRP A 514 27.71 34.00 -39.38
CA TRP A 514 27.95 32.57 -39.16
C TRP A 514 27.91 31.78 -40.47
N SER A 515 28.95 30.96 -40.68
CA SER A 515 29.00 29.98 -41.79
C SER A 515 29.52 28.63 -41.28
N VAL A 516 29.36 27.57 -42.07
CA VAL A 516 30.04 26.29 -41.85
C VAL A 516 31.12 26.11 -42.91
N LYS A 517 32.37 25.87 -42.50
CA LYS A 517 33.50 25.66 -43.40
C LYS A 517 34.53 24.73 -42.77
N ASP A 518 35.05 23.78 -43.55
CA ASP A 518 36.04 22.76 -43.16
C ASP A 518 35.64 21.99 -41.88
N ASN A 519 34.38 21.55 -41.79
CA ASN A 519 33.78 20.91 -40.60
C ASN A 519 33.86 21.77 -39.32
N ALA A 520 33.82 23.10 -39.45
CA ALA A 520 33.80 24.04 -38.34
C ALA A 520 32.70 25.10 -38.49
N ILE A 521 32.09 25.49 -37.38
CA ILE A 521 31.27 26.70 -37.27
C ILE A 521 32.22 27.91 -37.26
N VAL A 522 32.05 28.82 -38.21
CA VAL A 522 32.90 30.00 -38.39
C VAL A 522 32.09 31.25 -38.10
N GLY A 523 32.48 31.96 -37.04
CA GLY A 523 32.08 33.35 -36.77
C GLY A 523 33.05 34.29 -37.49
N ASN A 524 32.58 35.04 -38.47
CA ASN A 524 33.41 35.94 -39.27
C ASN A 524 32.83 37.36 -39.32
N SER A 525 33.71 38.36 -39.22
CA SER A 525 33.40 39.74 -39.58
C SER A 525 34.62 40.45 -40.11
N GLU A 526 34.53 40.96 -41.34
CA GLU A 526 35.56 41.78 -41.99
C GLU A 526 35.51 43.26 -41.53
N VAL A 527 34.43 43.63 -40.84
CA VAL A 527 34.20 44.97 -40.26
C VAL A 527 34.03 44.90 -38.74
N ASN A 528 33.98 46.06 -38.08
CA ASN A 528 33.75 46.17 -36.64
C ASN A 528 32.39 45.56 -36.24
N VAL A 529 32.40 44.60 -35.31
CA VAL A 529 31.18 43.94 -34.80
C VAL A 529 30.56 44.85 -33.72
N PRO A 530 29.31 45.32 -33.87
CA PRO A 530 28.73 46.34 -32.98
C PRO A 530 28.39 45.84 -31.55
N GLY A 531 28.58 44.56 -31.26
CA GLY A 531 28.32 43.93 -29.96
C GLY A 531 28.33 42.41 -30.08
N ASN A 532 28.49 41.70 -28.96
CA ASN A 532 28.64 40.24 -28.93
C ASN A 532 27.51 39.53 -29.71
N LYS A 533 27.87 38.64 -30.64
CA LYS A 533 26.93 37.80 -31.41
C LYS A 533 27.15 36.35 -31.06
N PHE A 534 26.06 35.58 -31.05
CA PHE A 534 26.04 34.21 -30.53
C PHE A 534 25.32 33.28 -31.49
N ILE A 535 25.84 32.06 -31.64
CA ILE A 535 25.14 30.92 -32.23
C ILE A 535 24.94 29.85 -31.15
N TRP A 536 23.71 29.39 -31.01
CA TRP A 536 23.28 28.54 -29.91
C TRP A 536 22.92 27.15 -30.42
N ALA A 537 23.37 26.13 -29.70
CA ALA A 537 22.92 24.76 -29.93
C ALA A 537 21.46 24.56 -29.46
N ASP A 538 20.78 23.64 -30.11
CA ASP A 538 19.50 23.10 -29.65
C ASP A 538 19.68 22.05 -28.55
N GLY A 539 18.64 21.87 -27.73
CA GLY A 539 18.73 21.12 -26.47
C GLY A 539 19.39 21.88 -25.31
N GLU A 540 19.49 21.22 -24.16
CA GLU A 540 20.16 21.69 -22.94
C GLU A 540 21.15 20.63 -22.46
N VAL A 541 22.25 21.07 -21.86
CA VAL A 541 23.24 20.24 -21.16
C VAL A 541 23.12 20.42 -19.64
N GLN A 542 23.42 19.35 -18.90
CA GLN A 542 23.48 19.37 -17.43
C GLN A 542 24.89 18.99 -16.97
N ASP A 543 25.11 17.72 -16.62
CA ASP A 543 26.47 17.17 -16.51
C ASP A 543 26.95 16.83 -17.91
N PHE A 544 28.09 17.39 -18.32
CA PHE A 544 28.62 17.16 -19.66
C PHE A 544 30.15 17.27 -19.71
N TYR A 545 30.72 16.63 -20.72
CA TYR A 545 32.08 16.82 -21.17
C TYR A 545 32.05 17.24 -22.63
N LEU A 546 32.56 18.44 -22.90
CA LEU A 546 32.61 19.04 -24.24
C LEU A 546 34.08 19.20 -24.65
N THR A 547 34.36 18.83 -25.89
CA THR A 547 35.65 19.11 -26.55
C THR A 547 35.41 19.89 -27.84
N VAL A 548 36.13 21.00 -28.00
CA VAL A 548 36.04 21.88 -29.18
C VAL A 548 37.45 22.30 -29.56
N ASP A 549 37.84 22.12 -30.81
CA ASP A 549 39.01 22.83 -31.33
C ASP A 549 38.60 24.25 -31.69
N VAL A 550 39.32 25.25 -31.15
CA VAL A 550 39.04 26.67 -31.37
C VAL A 550 40.26 27.33 -32.02
N LYS A 551 40.03 28.12 -33.07
CA LYS A 551 41.06 28.96 -33.71
C LYS A 551 40.54 30.38 -33.82
N LEU A 552 41.29 31.34 -33.27
CA LEU A 552 40.99 32.77 -33.32
C LEU A 552 42.03 33.47 -34.21
N THR A 553 41.62 34.40 -35.05
CA THR A 553 42.52 35.13 -35.95
C THR A 553 42.02 36.55 -36.21
N PRO A 554 42.83 37.60 -35.97
CA PRO A 554 44.11 37.56 -35.25
C PRO A 554 43.92 37.23 -33.75
N ASP A 555 44.96 36.68 -33.10
CA ASP A 555 44.87 36.17 -31.71
C ASP A 555 44.62 37.28 -30.66
N ASN A 556 44.93 38.54 -30.99
CA ASN A 556 44.65 39.74 -30.20
C ASN A 556 43.18 40.22 -30.30
N ARG A 557 42.25 39.26 -30.33
CA ARG A 557 40.81 39.47 -30.33
C ARG A 557 40.19 38.75 -29.13
N ASN A 558 38.86 38.78 -29.04
CA ASN A 558 38.13 38.10 -27.99
C ASN A 558 36.95 37.31 -28.58
N ALA A 559 36.63 36.19 -27.95
CA ALA A 559 35.57 35.26 -28.28
C ALA A 559 35.28 34.41 -27.03
N GLY A 560 34.28 33.53 -27.09
CA GLY A 560 33.96 32.68 -25.95
C GLY A 560 33.17 31.42 -26.28
N ILE A 561 33.25 30.43 -25.38
CA ILE A 561 32.36 29.28 -25.35
C ILE A 561 31.45 29.44 -24.13
N GLN A 562 30.16 29.62 -24.35
CA GLN A 562 29.17 29.68 -23.27
C GLN A 562 28.64 28.27 -23.00
N PHE A 563 28.47 27.91 -21.73
CA PHE A 563 28.02 26.59 -21.32
C PHE A 563 27.16 26.65 -20.06
N ARG A 564 26.12 25.82 -19.99
CA ARG A 564 25.00 25.97 -19.02
C ARG A 564 24.38 27.38 -19.01
N SER A 565 24.51 28.10 -20.13
CA SER A 565 24.09 29.51 -20.25
C SER A 565 22.72 29.62 -20.92
N LYS A 566 22.07 30.78 -20.81
CA LYS A 566 20.72 31.04 -21.32
C LYS A 566 20.68 32.30 -22.16
N LYS A 567 19.75 32.36 -23.12
CA LYS A 567 19.46 33.57 -23.90
C LYS A 567 18.79 34.61 -22.98
N ALA A 568 19.42 35.77 -22.80
CA ALA A 568 18.94 36.89 -21.99
C ALA A 568 17.77 37.65 -22.62
N ASN A 569 17.76 37.71 -23.95
CA ASN A 569 16.85 38.54 -24.75
C ASN A 569 16.76 38.01 -26.19
N ALA A 570 15.88 38.63 -27.00
CA ALA A 570 15.67 38.25 -28.41
C ALA A 570 16.92 38.38 -29.30
N SER A 571 17.87 39.26 -28.96
CA SER A 571 19.14 39.37 -29.70
C SER A 571 20.11 38.22 -29.41
N GLY A 572 19.80 37.33 -28.44
CA GLY A 572 20.57 36.13 -28.14
C GLY A 572 21.79 36.34 -27.24
N GLN A 573 21.87 37.45 -26.50
CA GLN A 573 22.90 37.67 -25.46
C GLN A 573 22.89 36.53 -24.44
N ALA A 574 24.04 36.18 -23.86
CA ALA A 574 24.16 35.09 -22.89
C ALA A 574 24.10 35.58 -21.43
N ILE A 575 23.49 34.78 -20.55
CA ILE A 575 23.67 34.83 -19.09
C ILE A 575 24.15 33.44 -18.65
N GLY A 576 25.21 33.38 -17.83
CA GLY A 576 25.79 32.12 -17.33
C GLY A 576 27.30 32.04 -17.61
N TYR A 577 27.87 30.83 -17.59
CA TYR A 577 29.31 30.66 -17.78
C TYR A 577 29.81 30.98 -19.19
N GLN A 578 31.02 31.49 -19.25
CA GLN A 578 31.83 31.67 -20.44
C GLN A 578 33.26 31.21 -20.16
N ALA A 579 33.75 30.29 -20.97
CA ALA A 579 35.17 30.01 -21.11
C ALA A 579 35.73 30.99 -22.15
N ASP A 580 36.66 31.85 -21.72
CA ASP A 580 37.17 32.96 -22.53
C ASP A 580 38.23 32.51 -23.54
N VAL A 581 38.18 33.08 -24.74
CA VAL A 581 39.04 32.75 -25.89
C VAL A 581 39.64 34.05 -26.45
N GLY A 582 40.93 34.29 -26.20
CA GLY A 582 41.60 35.50 -26.68
C GLY A 582 42.85 35.89 -25.91
N ALA A 583 43.65 36.79 -26.48
CA ALA A 583 44.89 37.27 -25.87
C ALA A 583 44.67 37.76 -24.43
N GLY A 584 45.42 37.21 -23.48
CA GLY A 584 45.33 37.55 -22.06
C GLY A 584 44.10 37.02 -21.30
N VAL A 585 43.15 36.35 -21.99
CA VAL A 585 41.94 35.78 -21.37
C VAL A 585 41.74 34.27 -21.59
N TRP A 586 42.48 33.65 -22.52
CA TRP A 586 42.51 32.20 -22.68
C TRP A 586 42.60 31.45 -21.35
N GLY A 587 41.72 30.45 -21.17
CA GLY A 587 41.71 29.57 -20.00
C GLY A 587 41.04 30.17 -18.75
N LYS A 588 40.47 31.38 -18.85
CA LYS A 588 39.73 32.03 -17.74
C LYS A 588 38.24 31.67 -17.79
N LEU A 589 37.58 31.82 -16.64
CA LEU A 589 36.16 31.56 -16.46
C LEU A 589 35.44 32.82 -15.99
N TYR A 590 34.51 33.28 -16.81
CA TYR A 590 33.63 34.41 -16.53
C TYR A 590 32.18 33.97 -16.39
N HIS A 591 31.38 34.82 -15.74
CA HIS A 591 29.94 34.65 -15.59
C HIS A 591 29.19 35.86 -16.14
N GLU A 592 28.74 35.74 -17.38
CA GLU A 592 28.10 36.79 -18.15
C GLU A 592 26.83 37.31 -17.48
N HIS A 593 26.71 38.64 -17.45
CA HIS A 593 25.60 39.40 -16.86
C HIS A 593 25.16 38.97 -15.44
N GLY A 594 26.07 38.37 -14.66
CA GLY A 594 25.79 37.92 -13.29
C GLY A 594 26.95 38.18 -12.35
N ARG A 595 27.79 37.16 -12.13
CA ARG A 595 28.79 37.14 -11.05
C ARG A 595 30.17 37.65 -11.46
N GLY A 596 30.39 37.93 -12.74
CA GLY A 596 31.66 38.44 -13.24
C GLY A 596 32.76 37.37 -13.25
N LYS A 597 33.99 37.77 -12.91
CA LYS A 597 35.18 36.89 -12.96
C LYS A 597 35.07 35.79 -11.89
N LEU A 598 34.98 34.54 -12.31
CA LEU A 598 34.91 33.38 -11.40
C LEU A 598 36.29 32.77 -11.14
N ASP A 599 37.07 32.58 -12.20
CA ASP A 599 38.47 32.20 -12.11
C ASP A 599 39.27 32.99 -13.16
N TRP A 600 40.25 33.76 -12.71
CA TRP A 600 41.02 34.70 -13.52
C TRP A 600 42.53 34.42 -13.50
N ASN A 601 42.89 33.16 -13.25
CA ASN A 601 44.28 32.68 -13.26
C ASN A 601 44.92 32.74 -14.67
N ASN A 602 46.24 32.56 -14.74
CA ASN A 602 47.00 32.54 -16.00
C ASN A 602 47.52 31.12 -16.34
N ASN A 603 46.86 30.05 -15.89
CA ASN A 603 47.35 28.67 -16.03
C ASN A 603 47.47 28.23 -17.51
N ALA A 604 46.64 28.78 -18.41
CA ALA A 604 46.71 28.53 -19.85
C ALA A 604 47.98 29.10 -20.53
N VAL A 605 48.73 30.00 -19.89
CA VAL A 605 49.97 30.55 -20.45
C VAL A 605 50.97 29.40 -20.72
N GLY A 606 51.55 29.43 -21.92
CA GLY A 606 52.45 28.39 -22.44
C GLY A 606 51.75 27.13 -22.99
N ALA A 607 50.43 26.95 -22.80
CA ALA A 607 49.67 25.88 -23.44
C ALA A 607 48.94 26.32 -24.71
N VAL A 608 48.53 27.60 -24.78
CA VAL A 608 47.90 28.19 -25.97
C VAL A 608 48.92 28.30 -27.10
N LYS A 609 48.48 27.97 -28.33
CA LYS A 609 49.16 28.22 -29.59
C LYS A 609 48.51 29.44 -30.29
N PRO A 610 49.10 30.65 -30.22
CA PRO A 610 48.47 31.86 -30.75
C PRO A 610 48.18 31.75 -32.24
N GLY A 611 46.96 32.14 -32.67
CA GLY A 611 46.59 32.12 -34.08
C GLY A 611 46.44 30.73 -34.71
N ASP A 612 46.47 29.65 -33.92
CA ASP A 612 46.29 28.27 -34.38
C ASP A 612 45.16 27.54 -33.62
N TRP A 613 44.88 26.28 -34.00
CA TRP A 613 43.88 25.44 -33.36
C TRP A 613 44.30 25.02 -31.95
N ASN A 614 43.46 25.35 -30.97
CA ASN A 614 43.60 25.00 -29.57
C ASN A 614 42.45 24.09 -29.14
N ARG A 615 42.76 22.92 -28.59
CA ARG A 615 41.78 21.98 -28.02
C ARG A 615 41.30 22.55 -26.69
N TYR A 616 40.06 23.01 -26.64
CA TYR A 616 39.36 23.37 -25.41
C TYR A 616 38.60 22.16 -24.90
N GLU A 617 38.79 21.83 -23.63
CA GLU A 617 38.03 20.82 -22.90
C GLU A 617 37.25 21.49 -21.77
N ILE A 618 35.97 21.15 -21.63
CA ILE A 618 35.09 21.67 -20.56
C ILE A 618 34.37 20.47 -19.94
N LEU A 619 34.63 20.21 -18.66
CA LEU A 619 33.95 19.21 -17.85
C LEU A 619 33.15 19.94 -16.76
N ALA A 620 31.83 19.82 -16.80
CA ALA A 620 30.96 20.35 -15.75
C ALA A 620 30.12 19.20 -15.19
N VAL A 621 30.32 18.88 -13.91
CA VAL A 621 29.62 17.79 -13.21
C VAL A 621 29.16 18.28 -11.85
N GLY A 622 27.85 18.28 -11.60
CA GLY A 622 27.27 18.95 -10.43
C GLY A 622 27.70 20.42 -10.38
N HIS A 623 28.16 20.89 -9.22
CA HIS A 623 28.71 22.23 -9.02
C HIS A 623 30.18 22.40 -9.44
N GLN A 624 30.83 21.32 -9.89
CA GLN A 624 32.25 21.32 -10.19
C GLN A 624 32.48 21.63 -11.67
N ILE A 625 33.39 22.55 -11.93
CA ILE A 625 33.75 23.01 -13.28
C ILE A 625 35.25 22.92 -13.44
N TRP A 626 35.67 22.19 -14.47
CA TRP A 626 37.04 22.13 -14.92
C TRP A 626 37.13 22.51 -16.39
N THR A 627 38.18 23.24 -16.74
CA THR A 627 38.53 23.51 -18.13
C THR A 627 39.99 23.19 -18.37
N ALA A 628 40.33 22.71 -19.56
CA ALA A 628 41.71 22.53 -19.99
C ALA A 628 41.90 23.05 -21.42
N ILE A 629 43.12 23.52 -21.72
CA ILE A 629 43.53 23.91 -23.06
C ILE A 629 44.75 23.08 -23.44
N ASN A 630 44.67 22.39 -24.58
CA ASN A 630 45.72 21.48 -25.10
C ASN A 630 46.21 20.46 -24.04
N GLY A 631 45.30 19.97 -23.19
CA GLY A 631 45.59 19.03 -22.10
C GLY A 631 46.16 19.64 -20.82
N LYS A 632 46.35 20.96 -20.74
CA LYS A 632 46.75 21.65 -19.50
C LYS A 632 45.52 22.16 -18.75
N LEU A 633 45.31 21.68 -17.53
CA LEU A 633 44.22 22.15 -16.65
C LEU A 633 44.35 23.66 -16.39
N CYS A 634 43.29 24.40 -16.70
CA CYS A 634 43.22 25.85 -16.58
C CYS A 634 42.39 26.25 -15.35
N VAL A 635 41.17 25.75 -15.24
CA VAL A 635 40.23 26.04 -14.13
C VAL A 635 39.88 24.77 -13.37
N ALA A 636 39.74 24.89 -12.05
CA ALA A 636 39.21 23.87 -11.17
C ALA A 636 38.40 24.54 -10.06
N LEU A 637 37.07 24.54 -10.16
CA LEU A 637 36.18 25.33 -9.29
C LEU A 637 35.02 24.49 -8.74
N ASP A 638 34.76 24.58 -7.43
CA ASP A 638 33.48 24.21 -6.81
C ASP A 638 32.61 25.46 -6.70
N ASP A 639 31.55 25.52 -7.52
CA ASP A 639 30.66 26.67 -7.61
C ASP A 639 29.23 26.34 -7.12
N PRO A 640 28.98 26.37 -5.79
CA PRO A 640 27.68 26.07 -5.21
C PRO A 640 26.60 27.13 -5.51
N LYS A 641 26.95 28.26 -6.14
CA LYS A 641 26.01 29.27 -6.64
C LYS A 641 25.74 29.14 -8.15
N GLY A 642 26.36 28.15 -8.77
CA GLY A 642 26.39 27.91 -10.20
C GLY A 642 25.14 27.28 -10.80
N GLU A 643 24.93 27.57 -12.08
CA GLU A 643 23.96 26.90 -12.93
C GLU A 643 24.32 25.41 -13.09
N LEU A 644 23.34 24.54 -12.86
CA LEU A 644 23.45 23.09 -13.08
C LEU A 644 22.97 22.66 -14.47
N SER A 645 22.35 23.56 -15.23
CA SER A 645 21.82 23.29 -16.57
C SER A 645 21.66 24.56 -17.42
N GLY A 646 21.78 24.39 -18.74
CA GLY A 646 21.51 25.41 -19.74
C GLY A 646 22.02 24.98 -21.11
N LYS A 647 22.28 25.91 -22.01
CA LYS A 647 22.72 25.64 -23.38
C LYS A 647 24.22 25.80 -23.58
N ILE A 648 24.72 25.25 -24.71
CA ILE A 648 26.02 25.59 -25.28
C ILE A 648 25.83 26.66 -26.35
N SER A 649 26.75 27.62 -26.41
CA SER A 649 26.81 28.66 -27.43
C SER A 649 28.25 29.02 -27.75
N PHE A 650 28.47 29.52 -28.96
CA PHE A 650 29.73 30.10 -29.41
C PHE A 650 29.55 31.59 -29.72
N GLN A 651 30.56 32.40 -29.40
CA GLN A 651 30.49 33.86 -29.44
C GLN A 651 31.58 34.46 -30.33
N ILE A 652 31.19 35.35 -31.23
CA ILE A 652 32.07 36.39 -31.79
C ILE A 652 31.85 37.68 -30.99
N HIS A 653 32.91 38.20 -30.37
CA HIS A 653 32.82 39.38 -29.50
C HIS A 653 32.61 40.67 -30.29
N GLY A 654 32.04 41.70 -29.66
CA GLY A 654 31.99 43.05 -30.21
C GLY A 654 33.39 43.66 -30.33
N GLY A 655 33.68 44.34 -31.43
CA GLY A 655 35.00 44.94 -31.69
C GLY A 655 35.56 44.65 -33.09
N PRO A 656 36.84 44.97 -33.32
CA PRO A 656 37.45 44.99 -34.65
C PRO A 656 37.37 43.65 -35.38
N ALA A 657 37.51 43.72 -36.71
CA ALA A 657 37.46 42.57 -37.63
C ALA A 657 38.22 41.35 -37.09
N GLN A 658 37.55 40.20 -37.14
CA GLN A 658 38.01 38.93 -36.58
C GLN A 658 37.35 37.72 -37.22
N ASN A 659 38.08 36.60 -37.21
CA ASN A 659 37.61 35.29 -37.59
C ASN A 659 37.82 34.33 -36.41
N VAL A 660 36.74 33.69 -35.94
CA VAL A 660 36.79 32.63 -34.94
C VAL A 660 36.16 31.37 -35.51
N ARG A 661 36.87 30.25 -35.37
CA ARG A 661 36.46 28.94 -35.88
C ARG A 661 36.33 27.96 -34.72
N TYR A 662 35.17 27.33 -34.61
CA TYR A 662 34.86 26.30 -33.64
C TYR A 662 34.61 24.99 -34.38
N ARG A 663 35.42 23.98 -34.11
CA ARG A 663 35.19 22.60 -34.56
C ARG A 663 34.81 21.76 -33.34
N PRO A 664 33.50 21.60 -33.03
CA PRO A 664 33.04 20.66 -32.02
C PRO A 664 33.56 19.27 -32.35
N VAL A 665 34.21 18.62 -31.38
CA VAL A 665 34.84 17.30 -31.57
C VAL A 665 34.01 16.21 -30.90
N LYS A 666 33.52 16.48 -29.69
CA LYS A 666 32.72 15.53 -28.91
C LYS A 666 31.92 16.25 -27.84
N LEU A 667 30.63 15.93 -27.74
CA LEU A 667 29.82 16.18 -26.55
C LEU A 667 29.46 14.84 -25.91
N VAL A 668 29.70 14.69 -24.62
CA VAL A 668 29.25 13.55 -23.81
C VAL A 668 28.35 14.09 -22.71
N HIS A 669 27.08 13.69 -22.71
CA HIS A 669 26.18 13.92 -21.59
C HIS A 669 26.48 12.91 -20.48
N ASN A 670 26.36 13.33 -19.22
CA ASN A 670 26.58 12.49 -18.03
C ASN A 670 27.95 11.77 -18.01
N PRO A 671 29.08 12.45 -18.26
CA PRO A 671 30.40 11.82 -18.25
C PRO A 671 30.79 11.32 -16.86
N LYS A 672 31.83 10.49 -16.79
CA LYS A 672 32.60 10.31 -15.54
C LYS A 672 33.37 11.61 -15.23
N ILE A 673 33.77 11.81 -13.97
CA ILE A 673 34.61 12.95 -13.57
C ILE A 673 36.06 12.71 -14.05
N ALA A 674 36.30 12.97 -15.33
CA ALA A 674 37.62 12.85 -15.95
C ALA A 674 37.73 13.77 -17.18
N LEU A 675 38.89 14.40 -17.35
CA LEU A 675 39.33 15.00 -18.62
C LEU A 675 40.17 13.96 -19.38
N GLU A 676 40.46 14.18 -20.68
CA GLU A 676 41.00 13.14 -21.58
C GLU A 676 42.29 12.44 -21.06
N LYS A 677 43.02 13.11 -20.14
CA LYS A 677 44.28 12.63 -19.55
C LYS A 677 44.38 12.82 -18.02
N GLN A 678 43.27 13.06 -17.32
CA GLN A 678 43.29 13.31 -15.85
C GLN A 678 42.24 12.50 -15.09
N THR A 679 42.63 11.91 -13.96
CA THR A 679 41.76 11.12 -13.10
C THR A 679 40.85 11.99 -12.22
N GLU A 680 39.75 11.41 -11.72
CA GLU A 680 38.86 12.04 -10.75
C GLU A 680 39.62 12.58 -9.53
N GLU A 681 40.55 11.78 -8.98
CA GLU A 681 41.39 12.14 -7.84
C GLU A 681 42.26 13.39 -8.11
N GLN A 682 42.86 13.47 -9.30
CA GLN A 682 43.67 14.63 -9.72
C GLN A 682 42.82 15.90 -9.87
N LEU A 683 41.61 15.77 -10.41
CA LEU A 683 40.67 16.88 -10.60
C LEU A 683 40.07 17.36 -9.27
N LEU A 684 39.77 16.45 -8.34
CA LEU A 684 39.32 16.77 -6.99
C LEU A 684 40.43 17.42 -6.14
N ALA A 685 41.68 16.94 -6.27
CA ALA A 685 42.82 17.52 -5.57
C ALA A 685 43.14 18.96 -6.00
N ALA A 686 42.77 19.34 -7.23
CA ALA A 686 42.93 20.69 -7.76
C ALA A 686 41.91 21.72 -7.23
N LEU A 687 40.88 21.30 -6.48
CA LEU A 687 39.83 22.21 -5.99
C LEU A 687 40.30 23.12 -4.83
N PRO A 688 39.86 24.40 -4.77
CA PRO A 688 40.23 25.32 -3.70
C PRO A 688 39.67 24.91 -2.33
N LYS A 689 40.53 24.86 -1.30
CA LYS A 689 40.14 24.58 0.08
C LYS A 689 39.56 25.84 0.75
N LYS A 690 38.27 25.81 1.14
CA LYS A 690 37.53 26.96 1.70
C LYS A 690 38.13 27.50 3.01
N LYS A 691 38.29 28.83 3.11
CA LYS A 691 38.43 29.59 4.37
C LYS A 691 37.06 30.09 4.87
N ALA A 692 36.88 30.21 6.18
CA ALA A 692 35.59 30.57 6.81
C ALA A 692 35.40 32.10 7.02
N PRO A 693 34.21 32.67 6.78
CA PRO A 693 33.90 34.09 7.02
C PRO A 693 33.16 34.37 8.36
N PRO A 694 33.11 35.63 8.85
CA PRO A 694 32.56 36.00 10.16
C PRO A 694 31.07 36.43 10.17
N LYS A 695 30.50 36.61 11.38
CA LYS A 695 29.06 36.89 11.66
C LYS A 695 28.71 38.38 11.75
N PRO A 696 27.44 38.76 11.44
CA PRO A 696 26.75 39.94 11.98
C PRO A 696 25.50 39.61 12.86
N LEU A 697 24.98 40.61 13.57
CA LEU A 697 23.79 40.62 14.44
C LEU A 697 22.81 41.78 14.04
N PRO A 698 21.57 41.89 14.58
CA PRO A 698 20.38 42.30 13.79
C PRO A 698 19.54 43.48 14.35
N LYS A 699 18.45 43.88 13.64
CA LYS A 699 17.06 43.93 14.19
C LYS A 699 15.95 44.39 13.19
N GLN A 700 14.76 43.81 13.40
CA GLN A 700 13.34 44.32 13.37
C GLN A 700 12.87 45.43 12.38
N GLY A 701 11.61 45.44 11.90
CA GLY A 701 10.48 44.52 12.17
C GLY A 701 9.10 45.01 11.66
N ALA A 702 8.03 44.46 12.25
CA ALA A 702 6.59 44.83 12.21
C ALA A 702 5.74 44.61 10.92
N LEU A 703 4.55 44.03 11.12
CA LEU A 703 3.37 44.07 10.24
C LEU A 703 2.09 44.11 11.11
N ASN A 704 1.01 44.66 10.54
CA ASN A 704 -0.13 45.28 11.23
C ASN A 704 -1.17 44.34 11.87
N GLU A 705 -1.99 44.90 12.75
CA GLU A 705 -3.20 44.28 13.34
C GLU A 705 -4.45 44.45 12.44
N GLY A 706 -5.42 43.54 12.58
CA GLY A 706 -6.70 43.58 11.87
C GLY A 706 -7.78 42.72 12.55
N LYS A 707 -9.06 43.08 12.40
CA LYS A 707 -10.21 42.50 13.12
C LYS A 707 -10.39 40.99 12.87
N PRO A 708 -10.86 40.20 13.87
CA PRO A 708 -10.99 38.75 13.74
C PRO A 708 -12.08 38.33 12.74
N GLN A 709 -11.68 37.46 11.81
CA GLN A 709 -12.56 36.77 10.85
C GLN A 709 -13.01 35.40 11.41
N PRO A 710 -14.18 34.85 11.00
CA PRO A 710 -14.64 33.54 11.47
C PRO A 710 -13.67 32.42 11.07
N LYS A 711 -13.36 31.51 12.01
CA LYS A 711 -12.46 30.38 11.76
C LYS A 711 -13.17 29.31 10.92
N PRO A 712 -12.50 28.72 9.90
CA PRO A 712 -13.10 27.69 9.05
C PRO A 712 -13.66 26.52 9.89
N GLY A 713 -14.90 26.13 9.60
CA GLY A 713 -15.57 25.00 10.25
C GLY A 713 -16.17 25.28 11.65
N TRP A 714 -16.33 26.55 12.03
CA TRP A 714 -17.26 26.93 13.09
C TRP A 714 -18.63 27.24 12.51
N THR A 715 -19.70 26.90 13.23
CA THR A 715 -21.05 27.39 12.91
C THR A 715 -21.21 28.84 13.38
N PRO A 716 -22.21 29.60 12.90
CA PRO A 716 -22.52 30.94 13.44
C PRO A 716 -22.78 30.92 14.95
N GLN A 717 -23.44 29.86 15.45
CA GLN A 717 -23.69 29.65 16.89
C GLN A 717 -22.38 29.45 17.67
N VAL A 718 -21.47 28.58 17.21
CA VAL A 718 -20.15 28.37 17.84
C VAL A 718 -19.32 29.65 17.77
N THR A 719 -19.39 30.40 16.67
CA THR A 719 -18.67 31.67 16.50
C THR A 719 -19.17 32.74 17.47
N ALA A 720 -20.49 32.88 17.64
CA ALA A 720 -21.08 33.83 18.59
C ALA A 720 -20.83 33.42 20.06
N TRP A 721 -21.00 32.13 20.38
CA TRP A 721 -20.69 31.54 21.69
C TRP A 721 -19.24 31.81 22.08
N ARG A 722 -18.31 31.57 21.14
CA ARG A 722 -16.87 31.75 21.37
C ARG A 722 -16.47 33.22 21.47
N ALA A 723 -17.07 34.10 20.66
CA ALA A 723 -16.85 35.53 20.76
C ALA A 723 -17.35 36.11 22.11
N LYS A 724 -18.52 35.69 22.60
CA LYS A 724 -19.03 36.08 23.93
C LYS A 724 -18.09 35.59 25.03
N LEU A 725 -17.57 34.37 24.92
CA LEU A 725 -16.62 33.78 25.87
C LEU A 725 -15.26 34.50 25.88
N ASP A 726 -14.71 34.84 24.71
CA ASP A 726 -13.40 35.51 24.60
C ASP A 726 -13.42 36.98 25.00
N ALA A 727 -14.54 37.68 24.76
CA ALA A 727 -14.71 39.08 25.17
C ALA A 727 -14.84 39.29 26.69
N ASN A 728 -15.14 38.22 27.45
CA ASN A 728 -15.41 38.29 28.89
C ASN A 728 -14.43 37.45 29.75
N ASP A 729 -13.55 36.65 29.13
CA ASP A 729 -12.50 35.94 29.86
C ASP A 729 -11.35 36.89 30.22
N ARG A 730 -11.17 37.15 31.51
CA ARG A 730 -10.07 37.96 32.03
C ARG A 730 -8.70 37.53 31.55
N GLY A 731 -8.46 36.24 31.29
CA GLY A 731 -7.16 35.81 30.77
C GLY A 731 -6.86 36.23 29.34
N MET A 732 -7.90 36.50 28.54
CA MET A 732 -7.75 37.15 27.23
C MET A 732 -7.58 38.66 27.38
N ILE A 733 -8.38 39.30 28.24
CA ILE A 733 -8.39 40.76 28.46
C ILE A 733 -7.08 41.25 29.09
N ASP A 734 -6.72 40.68 30.23
CA ASP A 734 -5.50 40.98 31.01
C ASP A 734 -4.24 40.30 30.42
N LYS A 735 -4.39 39.62 29.28
CA LYS A 735 -3.31 38.97 28.50
C LYS A 735 -2.44 38.01 29.33
N TRP A 736 -3.09 37.11 30.09
CA TRP A 736 -2.45 36.11 30.96
C TRP A 736 -1.56 35.10 30.21
N PHE A 737 -1.51 35.10 28.87
CA PHE A 737 -0.56 34.31 28.09
C PHE A 737 0.83 34.95 27.94
N THR A 738 0.99 36.25 28.24
CA THR A 738 2.23 36.99 28.02
C THR A 738 3.34 36.62 29.01
N THR A 739 4.61 36.80 28.63
CA THR A 739 5.77 36.49 29.51
C THR A 739 5.94 37.48 30.66
N ALA A 740 5.41 38.70 30.53
CA ALA A 740 5.50 39.75 31.54
C ALA A 740 4.39 39.67 32.61
N PHE A 741 3.36 38.86 32.38
CA PHE A 741 2.28 38.68 33.34
C PHE A 741 2.77 38.00 34.63
N ASP A 742 2.56 38.64 35.77
CA ASP A 742 2.89 38.10 37.09
C ASP A 742 1.84 37.10 37.57
N ASP A 743 2.22 35.83 37.61
CA ASP A 743 1.43 34.73 38.14
C ASP A 743 1.80 34.37 39.59
N ALA A 744 2.56 35.20 40.33
CA ALA A 744 2.97 34.93 41.71
C ALA A 744 1.81 34.55 42.65
N LYS A 745 0.64 35.17 42.45
CA LYS A 745 -0.57 34.96 43.27
C LYS A 745 -1.51 33.84 42.76
N TRP A 746 -1.12 33.10 41.73
CA TRP A 746 -1.94 32.01 41.19
C TRP A 746 -1.81 30.73 42.03
N ASN A 747 -2.91 29.98 42.12
CA ASN A 747 -2.93 28.67 42.75
C ASN A 747 -2.08 27.67 41.96
N THR A 748 -1.73 26.53 42.57
CA THR A 748 -0.89 25.50 41.93
C THR A 748 -1.61 24.16 41.87
N MET A 749 -1.55 23.50 40.71
CA MET A 749 -2.14 22.19 40.43
C MET A 749 -1.10 21.26 39.80
N ARG A 750 -1.14 19.96 40.12
CA ARG A 750 -0.21 18.98 39.58
C ARG A 750 -0.80 18.31 38.34
N LEU A 751 -0.22 18.60 37.17
CA LEU A 751 -0.67 18.05 35.89
C LEU A 751 0.14 16.79 35.46
N PRO A 752 -0.47 15.84 34.72
CA PRO A 752 -1.86 15.85 34.25
C PRO A 752 -2.86 15.48 35.35
N THR A 753 -3.99 16.21 35.40
CA THR A 753 -5.22 15.89 36.14
C THR A 753 -6.40 16.64 35.52
N PHE A 754 -7.62 16.15 35.73
CA PHE A 754 -8.86 16.89 35.51
C PHE A 754 -9.09 17.86 36.67
N TYR A 755 -9.49 19.10 36.40
CA TYR A 755 -9.47 20.15 37.42
C TYR A 755 -10.65 20.08 38.41
N GLU A 756 -11.76 19.46 38.04
CA GLU A 756 -12.89 19.15 38.94
C GLU A 756 -12.45 18.24 40.08
N THR A 757 -11.61 17.27 39.76
CA THR A 757 -11.03 16.33 40.72
C THR A 757 -9.87 16.91 41.52
N ALA A 758 -9.40 18.12 41.18
CA ALA A 758 -8.17 18.72 41.71
C ALA A 758 -8.34 20.15 42.27
N GLY A 759 -9.57 20.66 42.40
CA GLY A 759 -9.87 21.92 43.10
C GLY A 759 -10.92 22.85 42.49
N LEU A 760 -11.50 22.51 41.33
CA LEU A 760 -12.52 23.30 40.62
C LEU A 760 -13.76 22.46 40.28
N PRO A 761 -14.48 21.86 41.26
CA PRO A 761 -15.58 20.95 41.00
C PRO A 761 -16.73 21.61 40.22
N GLY A 762 -17.08 21.04 39.06
CA GLY A 762 -18.18 21.54 38.22
C GLY A 762 -17.92 22.87 37.53
N HIS A 763 -16.65 23.18 37.20
CA HIS A 763 -16.28 24.43 36.52
C HIS A 763 -16.43 24.33 34.99
N ASP A 764 -17.67 24.42 34.50
CA ASP A 764 -17.92 24.57 33.06
C ASP A 764 -17.50 25.98 32.59
N GLY A 765 -16.47 26.07 31.75
CA GLY A 765 -15.97 27.36 31.26
C GLY A 765 -14.49 27.34 30.88
N THR A 766 -13.75 28.34 31.36
CA THR A 766 -12.33 28.52 31.04
C THR A 766 -11.43 28.35 32.26
N VAL A 767 -10.32 27.64 32.09
CA VAL A 767 -9.26 27.53 33.11
C VAL A 767 -7.91 27.78 32.45
N TRP A 768 -7.14 28.69 33.05
CA TRP A 768 -5.81 29.05 32.57
C TRP A 768 -4.73 28.37 33.39
N PHE A 769 -3.71 27.88 32.70
CA PHE A 769 -2.55 27.21 33.27
C PHE A 769 -1.27 27.89 32.78
N ARG A 770 -0.32 28.13 33.68
CA ARG A 770 0.99 28.72 33.38
C ARG A 770 2.11 27.91 34.02
N ARG A 771 3.23 27.78 33.32
CA ARG A 771 4.44 27.17 33.86
C ARG A 771 5.70 27.75 33.26
N ALA A 772 6.60 28.19 34.15
CA ALA A 772 7.99 28.42 33.79
C ALA A 772 8.74 27.08 33.72
N ILE A 773 9.55 26.90 32.69
CA ILE A 773 10.44 25.75 32.50
C ILE A 773 11.85 26.22 32.15
N GLU A 774 12.85 25.50 32.64
CA GLU A 774 14.24 25.72 32.25
C GLU A 774 14.58 24.85 31.03
N ILE A 775 15.01 25.50 29.95
CA ILE A 775 15.41 24.82 28.71
C ILE A 775 16.93 24.82 28.59
N PRO A 776 17.59 23.65 28.55
CA PRO A 776 19.04 23.56 28.41
C PRO A 776 19.52 24.15 27.07
N GLY A 777 20.69 24.79 27.06
CA GLY A 777 21.20 25.50 25.87
C GLY A 777 21.32 24.65 24.60
N VAL A 778 21.45 23.32 24.73
CA VAL A 778 21.45 22.39 23.58
C VAL A 778 20.12 22.34 22.82
N HIS A 779 19.02 22.82 23.41
CA HIS A 779 17.69 22.94 22.79
C HIS A 779 17.41 24.35 22.24
N ALA A 780 18.15 25.37 22.67
CA ALA A 780 17.88 26.75 22.28
C ALA A 780 18.06 26.96 20.76
N GLY A 781 17.21 27.81 20.17
CA GLY A 781 17.18 28.06 18.73
C GLY A 781 16.64 26.91 17.86
N LYS A 782 16.42 25.71 18.41
CA LYS A 782 15.93 24.53 17.68
C LYS A 782 14.41 24.39 17.84
N PRO A 783 13.67 24.01 16.77
CA PRO A 783 12.25 23.76 16.89
C PRO A 783 12.00 22.59 17.85
N LEU A 784 11.12 22.81 18.82
CA LEU A 784 10.71 21.80 19.80
C LEU A 784 9.27 21.38 19.52
N THR A 785 8.94 20.13 19.81
CA THR A 785 7.56 19.65 19.85
C THR A 785 7.07 19.66 21.30
N LEU A 786 6.03 20.43 21.55
CA LEU A 786 5.33 20.55 22.83
C LEU A 786 4.21 19.50 22.86
N GLU A 787 4.37 18.48 23.71
CA GLU A 787 3.35 17.45 23.97
C GLU A 787 2.71 17.77 25.33
N LEU A 788 1.40 18.01 25.37
CA LEU A 788 0.65 18.33 26.60
C LEU A 788 -0.18 17.15 27.13
N GLY A 789 -0.20 16.02 26.43
CA GLY A 789 -1.10 14.90 26.72
C GLY A 789 -2.54 15.14 26.25
N PRO A 790 -3.47 14.21 26.55
CA PRO A 790 -4.91 14.41 26.42
C PRO A 790 -5.38 15.71 27.07
N ILE A 791 -6.20 16.49 26.36
CA ILE A 791 -7.00 17.58 26.95
C ILE A 791 -8.46 17.33 26.57
N ASP A 792 -9.38 17.54 27.51
CA ASP A 792 -10.82 17.43 27.21
C ASP A 792 -11.36 18.71 26.55
N ASP A 793 -12.40 18.55 25.71
CA ASP A 793 -12.94 19.58 24.82
C ASP A 793 -11.90 20.39 24.02
N MET A 794 -11.55 21.60 24.46
CA MET A 794 -10.83 22.60 23.66
C MET A 794 -9.65 23.22 24.39
N ASP A 795 -8.65 23.67 23.63
CA ASP A 795 -7.51 24.42 24.17
C ASP A 795 -6.99 25.52 23.24
N MET A 796 -6.31 26.49 23.85
CA MET A 796 -5.38 27.40 23.17
C MET A 796 -4.05 27.39 23.92
N THR A 797 -2.94 27.29 23.20
CA THR A 797 -1.61 27.09 23.78
C THR A 797 -0.60 28.12 23.27
N TRP A 798 0.08 28.80 24.20
CA TRP A 798 1.13 29.79 23.96
C TRP A 798 2.48 29.36 24.53
N PHE A 799 3.54 29.73 23.83
CA PHE A 799 4.92 29.58 24.26
C PHE A 799 5.64 30.93 24.19
N ASN A 800 6.19 31.39 25.31
CA ASN A 800 6.78 32.73 25.47
C ASN A 800 5.88 33.85 24.91
N GLY A 801 4.57 33.81 25.20
CA GLY A 801 3.60 34.81 24.76
C GLY A 801 3.10 34.69 23.32
N ILE A 802 3.65 33.78 22.51
CA ILE A 802 3.23 33.55 21.12
C ILE A 802 2.38 32.28 21.04
N GLN A 803 1.22 32.33 20.39
CA GLN A 803 0.38 31.15 20.22
C GLN A 803 1.08 30.13 19.31
N VAL A 804 1.17 28.88 19.76
CA VAL A 804 1.82 27.77 19.04
C VAL A 804 0.86 26.62 18.72
N GLY A 805 -0.36 26.65 19.24
CA GLY A 805 -1.39 25.65 18.97
C GLY A 805 -2.74 25.92 19.64
N GLY A 806 -3.64 24.97 19.46
CA GLY A 806 -4.98 24.92 20.03
C GLY A 806 -5.92 24.05 19.20
N ILE A 807 -6.71 23.19 19.85
CA ILE A 807 -7.91 22.59 19.24
C ILE A 807 -9.10 23.40 19.73
N GLU A 808 -9.65 24.22 18.84
CA GLU A 808 -10.70 25.19 19.17
C GLU A 808 -12.06 24.81 18.55
N ARG A 809 -12.37 23.52 18.42
CA ARG A 809 -13.69 23.02 18.00
C ARG A 809 -14.26 22.08 19.05
N PRO A 810 -15.59 22.13 19.34
CA PRO A 810 -16.24 21.27 20.31
C PRO A 810 -16.27 19.79 19.87
N GLY A 811 -16.39 18.87 20.82
CA GLY A 811 -16.58 17.43 20.56
C GLY A 811 -15.30 16.59 20.41
N PHE A 812 -14.15 17.11 20.84
CA PHE A 812 -12.84 16.40 20.82
C PHE A 812 -12.46 15.83 22.19
N TRP A 813 -13.38 15.07 22.78
CA TRP A 813 -13.24 14.48 24.11
C TRP A 813 -11.90 13.74 24.28
N THR A 814 -11.12 14.12 25.30
CA THR A 814 -9.84 13.52 25.73
C THR A 814 -8.75 13.35 24.65
N SER A 815 -8.73 14.18 23.60
CA SER A 815 -7.78 14.04 22.49
C SER A 815 -6.35 14.52 22.83
N PRO A 816 -5.27 13.76 22.50
CA PRO A 816 -3.88 14.18 22.76
C PRO A 816 -3.45 15.46 22.02
N ARG A 817 -2.90 16.43 22.75
CA ARG A 817 -2.43 17.72 22.20
C ARG A 817 -0.92 17.71 21.95
N LYS A 818 -0.53 18.11 20.73
CA LYS A 818 0.86 18.13 20.25
C LYS A 818 1.09 19.28 19.28
N TYR A 819 1.97 20.20 19.65
CA TYR A 819 2.20 21.46 18.93
C TYR A 819 3.67 21.69 18.61
N THR A 820 3.96 22.42 17.53
CA THR A 820 5.33 22.77 17.15
C THR A 820 5.68 24.16 17.65
N VAL A 821 6.71 24.28 18.49
CA VAL A 821 7.28 25.55 18.93
C VAL A 821 8.44 25.92 17.99
N PRO A 822 8.34 27.01 17.20
CA PRO A 822 9.42 27.47 16.35
C PRO A 822 10.69 27.76 17.15
N GLY A 823 11.85 27.29 16.67
CA GLY A 823 13.11 27.37 17.43
C GLY A 823 13.54 28.78 17.83
N LYS A 824 13.16 29.80 17.05
CA LYS A 824 13.36 31.22 17.37
C LYS A 824 12.67 31.70 18.66
N LEU A 825 11.68 30.95 19.16
CA LEU A 825 11.00 31.23 20.43
C LEU A 825 11.65 30.53 21.62
N VAL A 826 12.51 29.53 21.36
CA VAL A 826 13.10 28.64 22.37
C VAL A 826 14.42 29.23 22.83
N LYS A 827 14.43 29.82 24.02
CA LYS A 827 15.59 30.46 24.64
C LYS A 827 16.31 29.48 25.57
N THR A 828 17.62 29.67 25.78
CA THR A 828 18.31 29.02 26.90
C THR A 828 17.77 29.56 28.22
N GLY A 829 17.59 28.69 29.22
CA GLY A 829 17.09 29.05 30.55
C GLY A 829 15.56 29.16 30.58
N ARG A 830 15.05 30.13 31.35
CA ARG A 830 13.62 30.29 31.64
C ARG A 830 12.78 30.58 30.39
N ASN A 831 11.81 29.71 30.12
CA ASN A 831 10.74 29.89 29.13
C ASN A 831 9.37 29.69 29.82
N VAL A 832 8.30 30.28 29.29
CA VAL A 832 6.95 30.19 29.86
C VAL A 832 6.00 29.53 28.87
N ILE A 833 5.27 28.52 29.33
CA ILE A 833 4.12 27.95 28.62
C ILE A 833 2.85 28.47 29.28
N ALA A 834 1.87 28.90 28.49
CA ALA A 834 0.52 29.19 28.96
C ALA A 834 -0.48 28.36 28.14
N VAL A 835 -1.46 27.75 28.80
CA VAL A 835 -2.53 26.96 28.18
C VAL A 835 -3.85 27.43 28.75
N ARG A 836 -4.83 27.68 27.88
CA ARG A 836 -6.22 27.91 28.26
C ARG A 836 -7.01 26.69 27.84
N VAL A 837 -7.59 25.99 28.80
CA VAL A 837 -8.57 24.92 28.54
C VAL A 837 -9.96 25.55 28.52
N ILE A 838 -10.80 25.11 27.58
CA ILE A 838 -12.21 25.49 27.49
C ILE A 838 -13.04 24.22 27.49
N ASP A 839 -13.91 24.12 28.48
CA ASP A 839 -14.79 22.99 28.74
C ASP A 839 -16.25 23.46 28.64
N HIS A 840 -17.10 22.64 28.03
CA HIS A 840 -18.53 22.89 27.94
C HIS A 840 -19.40 21.71 28.41
N GLY A 841 -18.85 20.83 29.23
CA GLY A 841 -19.60 19.90 30.07
C GLY A 841 -18.82 18.65 30.46
N TRP A 842 -19.07 18.18 31.70
CA TRP A 842 -18.50 16.99 32.36
C TRP A 842 -17.21 17.21 33.15
N SER A 843 -16.02 17.06 32.56
CA SER A 843 -14.76 17.10 33.34
C SER A 843 -13.55 17.55 32.52
N GLY A 844 -13.25 18.85 32.57
CA GLY A 844 -12.15 19.48 31.85
C GLY A 844 -10.77 19.31 32.49
N GLY A 845 -9.74 19.50 31.66
CA GLY A 845 -8.34 19.53 32.09
C GLY A 845 -7.43 18.60 31.30
N PHE A 846 -6.35 18.15 31.93
CA PHE A 846 -5.28 17.39 31.28
C PHE A 846 -5.35 15.92 31.71
N GLY A 847 -5.68 15.01 30.79
CA GLY A 847 -5.67 13.57 31.04
C GLY A 847 -4.31 12.90 30.74
N GLY A 848 -4.29 11.57 30.87
CA GLY A 848 -3.14 10.74 30.50
C GLY A 848 -2.02 10.66 31.54
N LYS A 849 -0.83 10.25 31.11
CA LYS A 849 0.34 9.98 31.96
C LYS A 849 1.34 11.14 31.91
N THR A 850 2.06 11.36 33.01
CA THR A 850 3.15 12.37 33.11
C THR A 850 4.20 12.26 31.99
N THR A 851 4.47 11.05 31.48
CA THR A 851 5.39 10.81 30.36
C THR A 851 4.93 11.39 29.02
N GLN A 852 3.66 11.81 28.91
CA GLN A 852 3.07 12.44 27.73
C GLN A 852 3.11 13.97 27.78
N MET A 853 3.46 14.57 28.93
CA MET A 853 3.67 16.02 29.10
C MET A 853 5.17 16.34 29.02
N ARG A 854 5.66 16.70 27.83
CA ARG A 854 7.08 17.00 27.60
C ARG A 854 7.33 17.88 26.38
N MET A 855 8.48 18.53 26.35
CA MET A 855 9.06 19.11 25.14
C MET A 855 10.16 18.20 24.58
N SER A 856 10.13 17.95 23.28
CA SER A 856 11.08 17.06 22.61
C SER A 856 11.67 17.66 21.32
N ALA A 857 12.88 17.26 20.97
CA ALA A 857 13.49 17.52 19.67
C ALA A 857 14.30 16.30 19.24
N LYS A 858 14.38 16.06 17.92
CA LYS A 858 15.08 14.88 17.37
C LYS A 858 16.55 14.90 17.79
N GLY A 859 16.98 13.84 18.49
CA GLY A 859 18.35 13.67 18.96
C GLY A 859 18.71 14.39 20.28
N LEU A 860 17.73 14.94 21.02
CA LEU A 860 17.97 15.56 22.33
C LEU A 860 17.08 14.93 23.41
N LYS A 861 17.58 14.87 24.66
CA LYS A 861 16.84 14.36 25.81
C LYS A 861 15.57 15.21 26.04
N PRO A 862 14.36 14.62 26.13
CA PRO A 862 13.15 15.41 26.34
C PRO A 862 13.16 16.17 27.67
N VAL A 863 12.64 17.40 27.66
CA VAL A 863 12.41 18.21 28.87
C VAL A 863 11.00 17.91 29.37
N SER A 864 10.87 17.37 30.58
CA SER A 864 9.56 17.10 31.18
C SER A 864 8.84 18.40 31.54
N ILE A 865 7.54 18.48 31.23
CA ILE A 865 6.67 19.58 31.65
C ILE A 865 5.50 19.07 32.52
N ALA A 866 5.52 17.81 32.93
CA ALA A 866 4.62 17.25 33.95
C ALA A 866 4.95 17.78 35.36
N GLY A 867 3.99 17.72 36.29
CA GLY A 867 4.16 18.19 37.68
C GLY A 867 3.42 19.49 37.94
N ASN A 868 3.93 20.35 38.82
CA ASN A 868 3.22 21.54 39.26
C ASN A 868 3.14 22.61 38.14
N TRP A 869 1.91 23.08 37.88
CA TRP A 869 1.59 24.24 37.05
C TRP A 869 0.82 25.24 37.92
N LYS A 870 1.02 26.52 37.67
CA LYS A 870 0.14 27.55 38.22
C LYS A 870 -1.17 27.53 37.44
N TYR A 871 -2.29 27.79 38.09
CA TYR A 871 -3.59 27.89 37.44
C TYR A 871 -4.44 29.01 38.04
N GLN A 872 -5.37 29.50 37.23
CA GLN A 872 -6.39 30.46 37.62
C GLN A 872 -7.68 30.13 36.85
N ALA A 873 -8.80 30.08 37.57
CA ALA A 873 -10.11 29.97 36.95
C ALA A 873 -10.41 31.25 36.13
N GLY A 874 -10.84 31.06 34.88
CA GLY A 874 -11.39 32.12 34.05
C GLY A 874 -12.90 32.26 34.26
N ILE A 875 -13.59 32.77 33.24
CA ILE A 875 -15.05 32.92 33.25
C ILE A 875 -15.76 31.56 33.07
N THR A 876 -16.91 31.37 33.72
CA THR A 876 -17.78 30.19 33.56
C THR A 876 -18.83 30.42 32.47
N LEU A 877 -19.30 29.34 31.84
CA LEU A 877 -20.37 29.41 30.85
C LEU A 877 -21.68 29.92 31.46
N LYS A 878 -21.98 29.48 32.69
CA LYS A 878 -23.13 29.94 33.48
C LYS A 878 -23.12 31.46 33.70
N ALA A 879 -21.97 32.06 34.00
CA ALA A 879 -21.84 33.51 34.17
C ALA A 879 -22.02 34.30 32.87
N LEU A 880 -22.00 33.63 31.71
CA LEU A 880 -22.25 34.22 30.39
C LEU A 880 -23.58 33.78 29.78
N GLU A 881 -24.44 33.08 30.53
CA GLU A 881 -25.70 32.51 30.01
C GLU A 881 -25.49 31.65 28.76
N LEU A 882 -24.34 30.97 28.68
CA LEU A 882 -23.99 30.06 27.58
C LEU A 882 -24.30 28.62 28.00
N GLY A 883 -25.07 27.91 27.16
CA GLY A 883 -25.31 26.48 27.32
C GLY A 883 -24.24 25.60 26.64
N ALA A 884 -24.30 24.31 26.93
CA ALA A 884 -23.56 23.26 26.22
C ALA A 884 -24.03 23.11 24.76
N LEU A 885 -23.19 22.52 23.92
CA LEU A 885 -23.42 22.38 22.46
C LEU A 885 -23.95 20.96 22.14
N ASN A 886 -25.20 20.87 21.64
CA ASN A 886 -25.92 19.60 21.40
C ASN A 886 -25.67 18.96 20.02
N ASN A 887 -25.77 17.61 19.95
CA ASN A 887 -25.81 16.81 18.71
C ASN A 887 -27.15 16.00 18.61
N PRO A 888 -27.76 15.82 17.42
CA PRO A 888 -29.13 15.27 17.29
C PRO A 888 -29.24 13.76 16.96
N THR A 889 -30.36 13.11 17.32
CA THR A 889 -30.78 11.73 16.92
C THR A 889 -32.32 11.57 16.98
N PRO A 890 -33.01 10.84 16.08
CA PRO A 890 -34.49 10.69 16.07
C PRO A 890 -35.06 9.27 16.45
N PRO A 891 -36.36 9.15 16.84
CA PRO A 891 -36.98 7.91 17.40
C PRO A 891 -38.01 7.15 16.48
N LYS A 892 -38.66 6.08 17.00
CA LYS A 892 -39.50 5.06 16.30
C LYS A 892 -40.87 4.73 16.98
N PRO A 893 -41.85 4.16 16.23
CA PRO A 893 -42.95 3.31 16.75
C PRO A 893 -43.15 1.92 16.06
N ILE A 894 -43.96 1.00 16.64
CA ILE A 894 -44.30 -0.39 16.18
C ILE A 894 -45.71 -0.80 16.69
N PRO A 895 -46.57 -1.54 15.94
CA PRO A 895 -47.30 -2.73 16.47
C PRO A 895 -47.50 -3.89 15.41
N PRO A 896 -48.43 -4.88 15.50
CA PRO A 896 -48.12 -6.29 15.84
C PRO A 896 -48.57 -7.42 14.85
N PRO A 897 -48.28 -8.73 15.09
CA PRO A 897 -48.54 -9.87 14.16
C PRO A 897 -49.34 -11.09 14.73
N PRO A 898 -49.92 -11.96 13.86
CA PRO A 898 -49.97 -13.43 14.07
C PRO A 898 -49.92 -14.27 12.75
N PRO A 899 -50.10 -15.63 12.74
CA PRO A 899 -49.42 -16.72 13.46
C PRO A 899 -48.72 -17.75 12.49
N ALA A 900 -48.16 -18.89 12.98
CA ALA A 900 -47.23 -19.78 12.23
C ALA A 900 -47.38 -21.31 12.50
N PRO A 901 -46.73 -22.17 11.66
CA PRO A 901 -45.90 -23.32 12.12
C PRO A 901 -44.66 -23.63 11.19
N ALA A 902 -43.86 -24.72 11.32
CA ALA A 902 -43.02 -25.16 12.47
C ALA A 902 -42.05 -26.36 12.17
N LEU A 903 -40.75 -26.35 12.61
CA LEU A 903 -39.97 -27.59 12.92
C LEU A 903 -38.44 -27.65 12.55
N VAL A 904 -37.46 -27.97 13.45
CA VAL A 904 -35.95 -27.98 13.18
C VAL A 904 -35.06 -27.87 14.46
N ARG A 905 -33.74 -28.24 14.49
CA ARG A 905 -32.78 -28.13 15.66
C ARG A 905 -31.28 -28.01 15.24
N PRO A 906 -30.34 -27.47 16.08
CA PRO A 906 -28.95 -27.16 15.67
C PRO A 906 -27.88 -28.28 15.78
N LEU A 907 -28.06 -29.28 16.66
CA LEU A 907 -27.29 -30.53 16.62
C LEU A 907 -28.20 -31.63 16.03
N ALA A 908 -27.62 -32.58 15.28
CA ALA A 908 -28.39 -33.76 14.83
C ALA A 908 -28.87 -34.55 16.07
N LYS A 909 -30.11 -35.06 16.06
CA LYS A 909 -30.48 -36.16 16.95
C LYS A 909 -30.25 -37.41 16.13
N THR A 910 -29.17 -38.14 16.42
CA THR A 910 -28.93 -39.43 15.76
C THR A 910 -29.97 -40.43 16.23
N THR A 911 -30.31 -41.40 15.38
CA THR A 911 -31.16 -42.55 15.74
C THR A 911 -30.51 -43.44 16.79
N SER A 912 -29.18 -43.43 16.85
CA SER A 912 -28.36 -44.03 17.91
C SER A 912 -27.23 -43.06 18.28
N PRO A 913 -27.22 -42.49 19.50
CA PRO A 913 -26.08 -41.73 20.02
C PRO A 913 -24.83 -42.62 20.13
N ALA A 914 -23.63 -42.02 20.00
CA ALA A 914 -22.40 -42.77 20.24
C ALA A 914 -22.34 -43.23 21.71
N PRO A 915 -22.05 -44.52 21.98
CA PRO A 915 -22.04 -45.06 23.34
C PRO A 915 -20.93 -44.43 24.18
N ALA A 916 -21.16 -44.39 25.49
CA ALA A 916 -20.21 -43.83 26.45
C ALA A 916 -18.82 -44.47 26.34
N PHE A 917 -17.81 -43.75 26.82
CA PHE A 917 -16.45 -44.27 26.90
C PHE A 917 -16.39 -45.53 27.76
N THR A 918 -15.86 -46.63 27.21
CA THR A 918 -15.73 -47.92 27.91
C THR A 918 -14.49 -47.94 28.82
N ASN A 919 -13.35 -47.48 28.31
CA ASN A 919 -12.04 -47.53 28.96
C ASN A 919 -11.34 -46.15 28.96
N GLY A 920 -11.99 -45.14 29.54
CA GLY A 920 -11.48 -43.76 29.53
C GLY A 920 -11.53 -43.09 28.15
N PHE A 921 -10.84 -41.97 27.99
CA PHE A 921 -10.89 -41.21 26.73
C PHE A 921 -10.17 -41.96 25.60
N GLN A 922 -10.95 -42.46 24.64
CA GLN A 922 -10.46 -43.14 23.43
C GLN A 922 -11.30 -42.71 22.23
N ILE A 923 -10.64 -42.48 21.10
CA ILE A 923 -11.30 -42.13 19.83
C ILE A 923 -11.02 -43.24 18.80
N GLU A 924 -12.07 -43.98 18.48
CA GLU A 924 -12.08 -45.03 17.46
C GLU A 924 -12.49 -44.42 16.12
N GLY A 925 -11.57 -44.44 15.14
CA GLY A 925 -11.83 -43.96 13.79
C GLY A 925 -11.97 -42.44 13.66
N ASP A 926 -12.62 -42.00 12.59
CA ASP A 926 -12.86 -40.57 12.30
C ASP A 926 -13.92 -39.99 13.24
N ALA A 927 -13.73 -38.74 13.70
CA ALA A 927 -14.57 -38.16 14.73
C ALA A 927 -14.83 -36.65 14.56
N ASN A 928 -16.09 -36.26 14.80
CA ASN A 928 -16.52 -34.88 14.94
C ASN A 928 -16.49 -34.50 16.43
N ILE A 929 -15.53 -33.65 16.79
CA ILE A 929 -15.28 -33.21 18.18
C ILE A 929 -15.81 -31.79 18.35
N VAL A 930 -16.70 -31.57 19.32
CA VAL A 930 -17.25 -30.25 19.65
C VAL A 930 -16.73 -29.78 21.00
N ILE A 931 -16.35 -28.51 21.09
CA ILE A 931 -16.00 -27.85 22.36
C ILE A 931 -17.12 -26.86 22.71
N VAL A 932 -17.71 -27.00 23.90
CA VAL A 932 -18.67 -26.03 24.48
C VAL A 932 -18.11 -25.47 25.78
N GLY A 933 -18.39 -24.21 26.07
CA GLY A 933 -17.85 -23.54 27.25
C GLY A 933 -17.94 -22.03 27.20
N SER A 934 -17.37 -21.38 28.22
CA SER A 934 -17.33 -19.93 28.38
C SER A 934 -16.05 -19.30 27.77
N ALA A 935 -15.64 -18.12 28.25
CA ALA A 935 -14.55 -17.32 27.67
C ALA A 935 -13.23 -18.07 27.40
N ASN A 936 -12.78 -18.92 28.33
CA ASN A 936 -11.52 -19.67 28.16
C ASN A 936 -11.59 -20.70 27.02
N ALA A 937 -12.75 -21.35 26.85
CA ALA A 937 -13.01 -22.22 25.72
C ALA A 937 -13.12 -21.45 24.39
N VAL A 938 -13.63 -20.21 24.41
CA VAL A 938 -13.67 -19.36 23.20
C VAL A 938 -12.29 -18.88 22.78
N GLU A 939 -11.41 -18.56 23.72
CA GLU A 939 -10.06 -18.10 23.38
C GLU A 939 -9.17 -19.25 22.89
N SER A 940 -9.40 -20.50 23.29
CA SER A 940 -8.55 -21.64 22.90
C SER A 940 -8.43 -21.81 21.38
N GLN A 941 -9.54 -21.67 20.64
CA GLN A 941 -9.56 -21.71 19.17
C GLN A 941 -8.80 -20.56 18.48
N ARG A 942 -8.51 -19.44 19.18
CA ARG A 942 -7.63 -18.39 18.64
C ARG A 942 -6.15 -18.78 18.70
N HIS A 943 -5.80 -19.76 19.52
CA HIS A 943 -4.44 -20.29 19.67
C HIS A 943 -4.25 -21.65 18.98
N GLY A 944 -5.31 -22.47 18.91
CA GLY A 944 -5.35 -23.75 18.17
C GLY A 944 -4.57 -24.90 18.83
N TYR A 945 -4.06 -24.72 20.05
CA TYR A 945 -3.17 -25.70 20.69
C TYR A 945 -3.88 -27.02 21.01
N LEU A 946 -5.09 -26.99 21.57
CA LEU A 946 -5.81 -28.20 21.94
C LEU A 946 -6.17 -29.03 20.70
N GLU A 947 -6.68 -28.38 19.66
CA GLU A 947 -6.98 -29.05 18.38
C GLU A 947 -5.71 -29.62 17.74
N THR A 948 -4.57 -28.94 17.88
CA THR A 948 -3.28 -29.42 17.37
C THR A 948 -2.81 -30.66 18.13
N LEU A 949 -2.87 -30.66 19.46
CA LEU A 949 -2.46 -31.81 20.28
C LEU A 949 -3.36 -33.03 20.05
N LEU A 950 -4.69 -32.83 19.98
CA LEU A 950 -5.63 -33.89 19.62
C LEU A 950 -5.32 -34.48 18.24
N THR A 951 -5.10 -33.64 17.23
CA THR A 951 -4.83 -34.11 15.86
C THR A 951 -3.44 -34.76 15.74
N ALA A 952 -2.43 -34.23 16.44
CA ALA A 952 -1.07 -34.77 16.42
C ALA A 952 -0.95 -36.11 17.18
N ALA A 953 -1.78 -36.36 18.19
CA ALA A 953 -1.88 -37.65 18.89
C ALA A 953 -2.61 -38.74 18.05
N HIS A 954 -3.47 -38.33 17.12
CA HIS A 954 -4.24 -39.24 16.25
C HIS A 954 -4.00 -38.97 14.74
N PRO A 955 -2.74 -38.98 14.27
CA PRO A 955 -2.33 -38.41 12.98
C PRO A 955 -2.82 -39.18 11.74
N THR A 956 -3.37 -40.38 11.90
CA THR A 956 -4.00 -41.17 10.84
C THR A 956 -5.51 -40.94 10.74
N GLN A 957 -6.16 -40.51 11.82
CA GLN A 957 -7.61 -40.30 11.91
C GLN A 957 -7.99 -38.91 11.34
N ARG A 958 -9.20 -38.78 10.80
CA ARG A 958 -9.75 -37.48 10.37
C ARG A 958 -10.62 -36.90 11.49
N PHE A 959 -10.19 -35.77 12.03
CA PHE A 959 -10.98 -35.02 13.02
C PHE A 959 -11.57 -33.74 12.45
N ALA A 960 -12.89 -33.59 12.49
CA ALA A 960 -13.54 -32.31 12.25
C ALA A 960 -13.81 -31.60 13.59
N ILE A 961 -12.77 -30.97 14.14
CA ILE A 961 -12.88 -30.28 15.43
C ILE A 961 -13.58 -28.92 15.24
N ARG A 962 -14.64 -28.66 16.01
CA ARG A 962 -15.49 -27.48 15.91
C ARG A 962 -15.71 -26.86 17.30
N ASN A 963 -15.08 -25.71 17.54
CA ASN A 963 -15.30 -24.95 18.76
C ASN A 963 -16.63 -24.20 18.68
N MET A 964 -17.56 -24.53 19.57
CA MET A 964 -18.90 -23.96 19.66
C MET A 964 -19.11 -23.21 20.99
N ALA A 965 -18.05 -22.81 21.69
CA ALA A 965 -18.12 -22.04 22.93
C ALA A 965 -18.62 -20.60 22.70
N TRP A 966 -19.06 -19.91 23.77
CA TRP A 966 -19.43 -18.49 23.73
C TRP A 966 -19.07 -17.79 25.06
N PRO A 967 -18.55 -16.53 25.08
CA PRO A 967 -17.96 -15.99 26.31
C PRO A 967 -18.92 -15.83 27.48
N ALA A 968 -20.22 -15.67 27.18
CA ALA A 968 -21.30 -15.49 28.14
C ALA A 968 -22.14 -16.77 28.39
N ASP A 969 -21.72 -17.94 27.89
CA ASP A 969 -22.40 -19.19 28.21
C ASP A 969 -22.09 -19.63 29.64
N THR A 970 -23.14 -20.03 30.35
CA THR A 970 -23.13 -20.63 31.69
C THR A 970 -24.05 -21.85 31.71
N VAL A 971 -24.04 -22.65 32.78
CA VAL A 971 -25.03 -23.74 32.96
C VAL A 971 -26.47 -23.24 33.13
N TYR A 972 -26.66 -22.02 33.63
CA TYR A 972 -28.00 -21.42 33.82
C TYR A 972 -28.54 -20.75 32.57
N GLN A 973 -27.66 -20.06 31.83
CA GLN A 973 -28.01 -19.23 30.69
C GLN A 973 -26.99 -19.39 29.58
N GLN A 974 -27.47 -19.85 28.43
CA GLN A 974 -26.76 -19.87 27.16
C GLN A 974 -27.45 -18.81 26.29
N GLN A 975 -26.84 -17.62 26.12
CA GLN A 975 -27.50 -16.43 25.54
C GLN A 975 -27.67 -16.51 24.00
N ARG A 976 -28.20 -17.64 23.51
CA ARG A 976 -28.40 -17.93 22.09
C ARG A 976 -29.89 -18.11 21.79
N PRO A 977 -30.38 -17.63 20.65
CA PRO A 977 -31.65 -18.08 20.07
C PRO A 977 -31.52 -19.48 19.43
N ARG A 978 -30.33 -20.07 19.53
CA ARG A 978 -29.99 -21.45 19.16
C ARG A 978 -29.61 -22.21 20.43
N ASN A 979 -30.62 -22.46 21.27
CA ASN A 979 -30.50 -23.39 22.39
C ASN A 979 -30.03 -24.75 21.83
N PHE A 980 -28.94 -25.31 22.36
CA PHE A 980 -28.42 -26.63 21.98
C PHE A 980 -29.49 -27.73 22.11
N PHE A 981 -30.49 -27.49 22.98
CA PHE A 981 -31.47 -28.44 23.47
C PHE A 981 -32.91 -27.99 23.21
N GLY A 982 -33.13 -27.00 22.32
CA GLY A 982 -34.44 -26.41 22.08
C GLY A 982 -35.52 -27.44 21.68
N THR A 983 -36.47 -27.67 22.58
CA THR A 983 -37.56 -28.65 22.41
C THR A 983 -38.85 -28.05 21.85
N ALA A 984 -39.15 -26.77 22.12
CA ALA A 984 -40.53 -26.26 22.14
C ALA A 984 -41.00 -25.37 20.98
N LYS A 985 -40.11 -24.71 20.21
CA LYS A 985 -40.48 -23.84 19.08
C LYS A 985 -39.35 -23.71 18.05
N PRO A 986 -39.69 -23.27 16.82
CA PRO A 986 -38.85 -22.52 15.91
C PRO A 986 -37.33 -22.48 16.12
N SER A 987 -36.52 -23.54 16.01
CA SER A 987 -35.08 -23.34 16.21
C SER A 987 -34.51 -22.49 15.08
N TYR A 988 -33.66 -21.54 15.42
CA TYR A 988 -33.06 -20.61 14.45
C TYR A 988 -32.06 -21.30 13.47
N GLY A 989 -31.99 -22.63 13.41
CA GLY A 989 -31.35 -23.38 12.33
C GLY A 989 -32.26 -23.59 11.11
N GLU A 990 -33.58 -23.56 11.31
CA GLU A 990 -34.61 -23.75 10.27
C GLU A 990 -34.57 -22.69 9.19
N ALA A 991 -34.57 -21.44 9.64
CA ALA A 991 -34.52 -20.23 8.82
C ALA A 991 -33.23 -20.11 7.98
N ASP A 992 -32.21 -20.94 8.26
CA ASP A 992 -30.87 -20.85 7.69
C ASP A 992 -30.51 -22.05 6.78
N ARG A 993 -31.39 -23.06 6.62
CA ARG A 993 -31.17 -24.28 5.78
C ARG A 993 -29.85 -25.05 6.05
N ARG A 994 -29.26 -24.96 7.25
CA ARG A 994 -27.95 -25.56 7.56
C ARG A 994 -28.06 -27.08 7.76
N LYS A 995 -27.17 -27.86 7.15
CA LYS A 995 -27.01 -29.29 7.50
C LYS A 995 -26.52 -29.41 8.95
N PRO A 996 -27.17 -30.23 9.81
CA PRO A 996 -26.72 -30.42 11.19
C PRO A 996 -25.44 -31.26 11.26
N LEU A 997 -24.54 -30.92 12.17
CA LEU A 997 -23.35 -31.72 12.44
C LEU A 997 -23.73 -32.93 13.31
N ALA A 998 -23.40 -34.15 12.84
CA ALA A 998 -23.40 -35.34 13.68
C ALA A 998 -22.18 -35.27 14.62
N VAL A 999 -22.38 -35.27 15.93
CA VAL A 999 -21.31 -35.11 16.93
C VAL A 999 -20.93 -36.45 17.54
N ASN A 1000 -19.62 -36.73 17.63
CA ASN A 1000 -19.11 -37.94 18.26
C ASN A 1000 -18.71 -37.68 19.71
N VAL A 1001 -17.98 -36.58 19.99
CA VAL A 1001 -17.43 -36.24 21.31
C VAL A 1001 -17.72 -34.78 21.65
N VAL A 1002 -18.07 -34.49 22.91
CA VAL A 1002 -18.26 -33.11 23.42
C VAL A 1002 -17.37 -32.84 24.62
N PHE A 1003 -16.55 -31.79 24.53
CA PHE A 1003 -15.82 -31.20 25.66
C PHE A 1003 -16.67 -30.11 26.32
N VAL A 1004 -16.88 -30.18 27.63
CA VAL A 1004 -17.70 -29.26 28.42
C VAL A 1004 -16.81 -28.47 29.38
N TRP A 1005 -16.61 -27.17 29.11
CA TRP A 1005 -15.69 -26.30 29.86
C TRP A 1005 -16.44 -25.08 30.45
N LEU A 1006 -17.10 -25.30 31.60
CA LEU A 1006 -18.01 -24.35 32.28
C LEU A 1006 -17.74 -24.31 33.80
N GLY A 1007 -18.35 -23.36 34.53
CA GLY A 1007 -18.30 -23.26 35.98
C GLY A 1007 -17.45 -22.12 36.55
N GLN A 1008 -16.62 -21.46 35.74
CA GLN A 1008 -15.76 -20.37 36.22
C GLN A 1008 -16.58 -19.13 36.61
N SER A 1009 -17.48 -18.69 35.71
CA SER A 1009 -18.31 -17.50 35.92
C SER A 1009 -19.34 -17.71 37.03
N GLU A 1010 -19.86 -18.94 37.13
CA GLU A 1010 -20.84 -19.35 38.14
C GLU A 1010 -20.24 -19.32 39.55
N SER A 1011 -18.97 -19.71 39.72
CA SER A 1011 -18.28 -19.68 41.02
C SER A 1011 -18.19 -18.29 41.67
N LEU A 1012 -18.30 -17.22 40.88
CA LEU A 1012 -18.32 -15.83 41.36
C LEU A 1012 -19.58 -15.51 42.16
N GLN A 1013 -20.66 -16.30 42.02
CA GLN A 1013 -21.88 -16.17 42.80
C GLN A 1013 -21.75 -16.72 44.24
N GLY A 1014 -20.64 -17.40 44.55
CA GLY A 1014 -20.34 -17.91 45.90
C GLY A 1014 -21.06 -19.21 46.25
N LEU A 1015 -20.86 -19.68 47.49
CA LEU A 1015 -21.31 -21.01 47.92
C LEU A 1015 -22.83 -21.15 48.00
N ALA A 1016 -23.57 -20.06 48.23
CA ALA A 1016 -25.03 -20.06 48.26
C ALA A 1016 -25.70 -20.48 46.92
N LYS A 1017 -24.92 -20.56 45.82
CA LYS A 1017 -25.39 -21.00 44.50
C LYS A 1017 -24.80 -22.35 44.05
N LEU A 1018 -24.04 -23.03 44.91
CA LEU A 1018 -23.39 -24.30 44.58
C LEU A 1018 -24.39 -25.43 44.27
N ASP A 1019 -25.49 -25.54 45.01
CA ASP A 1019 -26.50 -26.58 44.79
C ASP A 1019 -27.32 -26.30 43.52
N ASP A 1020 -27.67 -25.03 43.28
CA ASP A 1020 -28.31 -24.58 42.04
C ASP A 1020 -27.40 -24.87 40.83
N PHE A 1021 -26.10 -24.58 40.96
CA PHE A 1021 -25.09 -24.88 39.94
C PHE A 1021 -25.00 -26.38 39.66
N THR A 1022 -24.91 -27.21 40.71
CA THR A 1022 -24.76 -28.66 40.57
C THR A 1022 -25.96 -29.26 39.83
N LYS A 1023 -27.19 -28.85 40.17
CA LYS A 1023 -28.41 -29.25 39.47
C LYS A 1023 -28.43 -28.78 38.00
N ALA A 1024 -28.05 -27.53 37.74
CA ALA A 1024 -28.02 -26.98 36.37
C ALA A 1024 -26.92 -27.62 35.49
N TYR A 1025 -25.75 -27.93 36.06
CA TYR A 1025 -24.66 -28.63 35.38
C TYR A 1025 -25.10 -30.07 35.04
N GLU A 1026 -25.71 -30.78 35.98
CA GLU A 1026 -26.25 -32.12 35.70
C GLU A 1026 -27.33 -32.11 34.61
N GLN A 1027 -28.27 -31.16 34.66
CA GLN A 1027 -29.26 -30.98 33.59
C GLN A 1027 -28.59 -30.70 32.23
N THR A 1028 -27.51 -29.92 32.20
CA THR A 1028 -26.73 -29.67 30.97
C THR A 1028 -26.09 -30.95 30.43
N LEU A 1029 -25.56 -31.81 31.30
CA LEU A 1029 -25.01 -33.13 30.89
C LEU A 1029 -26.10 -34.05 30.35
N GLU A 1030 -27.27 -34.09 30.99
CA GLU A 1030 -28.40 -34.91 30.54
C GLU A 1030 -28.94 -34.44 29.19
N GLN A 1031 -28.95 -33.14 28.94
CA GLN A 1031 -29.36 -32.60 27.65
C GLN A 1031 -28.33 -32.91 26.54
N LEU A 1032 -27.03 -32.94 26.86
CA LEU A 1032 -25.97 -33.37 25.93
C LEU A 1032 -25.99 -34.89 25.67
N SER A 1033 -26.33 -35.71 26.66
CA SER A 1033 -26.40 -37.18 26.55
C SER A 1033 -27.33 -37.62 25.40
N THR A 1034 -28.40 -36.85 25.15
CA THR A 1034 -29.35 -37.07 24.04
C THR A 1034 -28.74 -36.99 22.63
N ARG A 1035 -27.49 -36.54 22.51
CA ARG A 1035 -26.75 -36.34 21.25
C ARG A 1035 -25.53 -37.27 21.16
N THR A 1036 -24.76 -37.35 22.24
CA THR A 1036 -23.67 -38.33 22.41
C THR A 1036 -23.44 -38.58 23.90
N SER A 1037 -23.16 -39.83 24.26
CA SER A 1037 -22.77 -40.18 25.63
C SER A 1037 -21.25 -40.04 25.87
N ARG A 1038 -20.47 -39.70 24.83
CA ARG A 1038 -19.02 -39.44 24.91
C ARG A 1038 -18.76 -37.98 25.30
N LEU A 1039 -18.97 -37.67 26.58
CA LEU A 1039 -18.72 -36.35 27.17
C LEU A 1039 -17.37 -36.30 27.90
N VAL A 1040 -16.64 -35.20 27.77
CA VAL A 1040 -15.41 -34.91 28.52
C VAL A 1040 -15.63 -33.64 29.33
N LEU A 1041 -15.47 -33.72 30.65
CA LEU A 1041 -15.64 -32.56 31.53
C LEU A 1041 -14.28 -31.86 31.73
N VAL A 1042 -14.25 -30.54 31.62
CA VAL A 1042 -13.03 -29.74 31.83
C VAL A 1042 -13.34 -28.73 32.94
N THR A 1043 -12.61 -28.81 34.06
CA THR A 1043 -12.86 -27.94 35.20
C THR A 1043 -12.46 -26.48 34.90
N PRO A 1044 -12.99 -25.51 35.66
CA PRO A 1044 -12.63 -24.10 35.52
C PRO A 1044 -11.13 -23.77 35.59
N VAL A 1045 -10.78 -22.57 35.14
CA VAL A 1045 -9.43 -22.01 35.30
C VAL A 1045 -9.37 -21.23 36.62
N PRO A 1046 -8.29 -21.35 37.44
CA PRO A 1046 -8.14 -20.57 38.66
C PRO A 1046 -8.06 -19.07 38.39
N PHE A 1047 -8.52 -18.27 39.34
CA PHE A 1047 -8.37 -16.82 39.32
C PHE A 1047 -6.96 -16.41 39.79
N GLU A 1048 -6.51 -15.28 39.28
CA GLU A 1048 -5.23 -14.64 39.61
C GLU A 1048 -5.44 -13.11 39.73
N ASP A 1049 -4.40 -12.36 40.10
CA ASP A 1049 -4.35 -10.89 39.96
C ASP A 1049 -3.04 -10.43 39.31
N PRO A 1050 -2.80 -10.76 38.02
CA PRO A 1050 -1.57 -10.41 37.32
C PRO A 1050 -1.44 -8.91 37.04
N LEU A 1051 -2.50 -8.13 37.30
CA LEU A 1051 -2.59 -6.69 37.06
C LEU A 1051 -2.48 -5.86 38.35
N GLY A 1052 -2.48 -6.49 39.53
CA GLY A 1052 -2.40 -5.80 40.82
C GLY A 1052 -3.63 -4.95 41.14
N LEU A 1053 -4.82 -5.40 40.73
CA LEU A 1053 -6.10 -4.69 40.91
C LEU A 1053 -6.70 -4.84 42.32
N GLY A 1054 -6.06 -5.60 43.22
CA GLY A 1054 -6.55 -5.85 44.57
C GLY A 1054 -7.66 -6.89 44.61
N LEU A 1055 -7.65 -7.86 43.69
CA LEU A 1055 -8.68 -8.89 43.62
C LEU A 1055 -8.56 -9.86 44.80
N ASP A 1056 -9.69 -10.20 45.44
CA ASP A 1056 -9.73 -11.26 46.46
C ASP A 1056 -9.64 -12.66 45.79
N VAL A 1057 -8.46 -12.96 45.27
CA VAL A 1057 -8.10 -14.23 44.61
C VAL A 1057 -8.27 -15.39 45.58
N LYS A 1058 -7.98 -15.19 46.87
CA LYS A 1058 -8.09 -16.23 47.92
C LYS A 1058 -9.54 -16.69 48.06
N LYS A 1059 -10.50 -15.77 48.22
CA LYS A 1059 -11.93 -16.10 48.33
C LYS A 1059 -12.50 -16.64 47.01
N ARG A 1060 -12.11 -16.06 45.87
CA ARG A 1060 -12.55 -16.54 44.55
C ARG A 1060 -12.12 -17.98 44.28
N ASN A 1061 -10.86 -18.32 44.54
CA ASN A 1061 -10.36 -19.68 44.38
C ASN A 1061 -10.88 -20.64 45.46
N ALA A 1062 -11.16 -20.16 46.68
CA ALA A 1062 -11.88 -20.95 47.68
C ALA A 1062 -13.27 -21.37 47.17
N ASN A 1063 -14.07 -20.44 46.64
CA ASN A 1063 -15.36 -20.76 46.01
C ASN A 1063 -15.19 -21.71 44.82
N LEU A 1064 -14.25 -21.41 43.91
CA LEU A 1064 -13.98 -22.21 42.72
C LEU A 1064 -13.68 -23.68 43.04
N LYS A 1065 -12.99 -23.96 44.15
CA LYS A 1065 -12.69 -25.32 44.62
C LYS A 1065 -13.95 -26.13 44.90
N HIS A 1066 -15.00 -25.53 45.47
CA HIS A 1066 -16.27 -26.22 45.73
C HIS A 1066 -17.03 -26.53 44.42
N TYR A 1067 -17.06 -25.59 43.48
CA TYR A 1067 -17.66 -25.80 42.15
C TYR A 1067 -16.90 -26.87 41.34
N THR A 1068 -15.57 -26.87 41.44
CA THR A 1068 -14.70 -27.92 40.85
C THR A 1068 -15.00 -29.30 41.46
N ALA A 1069 -15.14 -29.39 42.78
CA ALA A 1069 -15.49 -30.64 43.46
C ALA A 1069 -16.87 -31.18 43.04
N ALA A 1070 -17.84 -30.31 42.76
CA ALA A 1070 -19.14 -30.73 42.21
C ALA A 1070 -19.01 -31.34 40.80
N ILE A 1071 -18.25 -30.71 39.90
CA ILE A 1071 -17.97 -31.25 38.55
C ILE A 1071 -17.25 -32.60 38.62
N LEU A 1072 -16.23 -32.73 39.48
CA LEU A 1072 -15.49 -33.98 39.68
C LEU A 1072 -16.41 -35.11 40.18
N ARG A 1073 -17.27 -34.85 41.16
CA ARG A 1073 -18.26 -35.83 41.66
C ARG A 1073 -19.25 -36.25 40.59
N LEU A 1074 -19.79 -35.30 39.81
CA LEU A 1074 -20.71 -35.62 38.70
C LEU A 1074 -20.03 -36.47 37.61
N GLY A 1075 -18.78 -36.15 37.28
CA GLY A 1075 -17.98 -36.94 36.34
C GLY A 1075 -17.73 -38.37 36.84
N GLN A 1076 -17.35 -38.52 38.12
CA GLN A 1076 -17.17 -39.84 38.75
C GLN A 1076 -18.48 -40.63 38.78
N ALA A 1077 -19.59 -40.03 39.20
CA ALA A 1077 -20.90 -40.67 39.27
C ALA A 1077 -21.40 -41.13 37.89
N ARG A 1078 -21.13 -40.35 36.84
CA ARG A 1078 -21.50 -40.67 35.45
C ARG A 1078 -20.41 -41.43 34.66
N LYS A 1079 -19.30 -41.82 35.33
CA LYS A 1079 -18.13 -42.50 34.73
C LYS A 1079 -17.56 -41.78 33.49
N LEU A 1080 -17.57 -40.46 33.49
CA LEU A 1080 -17.07 -39.60 32.41
C LEU A 1080 -15.58 -39.25 32.63
N PRO A 1081 -14.76 -39.13 31.56
CA PRO A 1081 -13.45 -38.49 31.64
C PRO A 1081 -13.56 -37.04 32.15
N VAL A 1082 -12.73 -36.69 33.13
CA VAL A 1082 -12.64 -35.33 33.70
C VAL A 1082 -11.20 -34.85 33.67
N VAL A 1083 -10.98 -33.63 33.19
CA VAL A 1083 -9.70 -32.92 33.27
C VAL A 1083 -9.80 -31.86 34.36
N ASP A 1084 -8.95 -31.97 35.39
CA ASP A 1084 -8.85 -30.96 36.46
C ASP A 1084 -7.80 -29.88 36.12
N LEU A 1085 -8.24 -28.85 35.38
CA LEU A 1085 -7.48 -27.62 35.16
C LEU A 1085 -7.36 -26.76 36.43
N THR A 1086 -8.40 -26.72 37.27
CA THR A 1086 -8.41 -25.92 38.51
C THR A 1086 -7.18 -26.24 39.36
N SER A 1087 -6.98 -27.51 39.73
CA SER A 1087 -5.86 -27.90 40.59
C SER A 1087 -4.52 -27.84 39.85
N SER A 1088 -4.49 -28.20 38.56
CA SER A 1088 -3.24 -28.27 37.78
C SER A 1088 -2.62 -26.90 37.50
N LEU A 1089 -3.44 -25.85 37.37
CA LEU A 1089 -2.98 -24.50 37.07
C LEU A 1089 -2.90 -23.59 38.31
N LEU A 1090 -3.34 -24.06 39.48
CA LEU A 1090 -3.39 -23.25 40.70
C LEU A 1090 -1.97 -22.80 41.12
N GLY A 1091 -1.82 -21.48 41.35
CA GLY A 1091 -0.53 -20.89 41.74
C GLY A 1091 0.48 -20.72 40.60
N GLN A 1092 0.16 -21.15 39.38
CA GLN A 1092 0.92 -20.78 38.19
C GLN A 1092 0.49 -19.40 37.69
N ALA A 1093 1.38 -18.64 37.05
CA ALA A 1093 1.03 -17.41 36.34
C ALA A 1093 0.60 -17.75 34.90
N VAL A 1094 -0.71 -17.92 34.69
CA VAL A 1094 -1.28 -18.38 33.42
C VAL A 1094 -2.37 -17.48 32.84
N THR A 1095 -3.04 -16.62 33.62
CA THR A 1095 -4.02 -15.67 33.08
C THR A 1095 -3.39 -14.37 32.55
N ARG A 1096 -4.17 -13.60 31.79
CA ARG A 1096 -3.78 -12.26 31.29
C ARG A 1096 -4.46 -11.10 32.04
N ASP A 1097 -5.60 -11.40 32.66
CA ASP A 1097 -6.55 -10.43 33.24
C ASP A 1097 -7.16 -10.92 34.57
N GLY A 1098 -6.61 -12.00 35.13
CA GLY A 1098 -7.08 -12.62 36.38
C GLY A 1098 -8.16 -13.69 36.21
N ALA A 1099 -8.69 -13.92 35.00
CA ALA A 1099 -9.67 -14.99 34.74
C ALA A 1099 -9.47 -15.70 33.39
N THR A 1100 -9.06 -14.98 32.35
CA THR A 1100 -8.81 -15.52 31.01
C THR A 1100 -7.36 -15.93 30.84
N LEU A 1101 -7.12 -17.13 30.33
CA LEU A 1101 -5.78 -17.64 30.03
C LEU A 1101 -5.05 -16.74 29.02
N SER A 1102 -3.78 -16.46 29.32
CA SER A 1102 -2.80 -15.89 28.39
C SER A 1102 -2.44 -16.90 27.29
N GLY A 1103 -1.66 -16.48 26.27
CA GLY A 1103 -1.16 -17.42 25.26
C GLY A 1103 -0.31 -18.57 25.84
N LYS A 1104 0.45 -18.31 26.91
CA LYS A 1104 1.16 -19.34 27.68
C LYS A 1104 0.18 -20.24 28.45
N GLY A 1105 -0.83 -19.64 29.08
CA GLY A 1105 -1.88 -20.37 29.80
C GLY A 1105 -2.71 -21.29 28.91
N GLN A 1106 -3.04 -20.86 27.68
CA GLN A 1106 -3.75 -21.67 26.69
C GLN A 1106 -2.92 -22.87 26.22
N TRP A 1107 -1.60 -22.72 26.08
CA TRP A 1107 -0.70 -23.87 25.83
C TRP A 1107 -0.67 -24.83 27.02
N LEU A 1108 -0.52 -24.33 28.25
CA LEU A 1108 -0.49 -25.16 29.45
C LEU A 1108 -1.82 -25.91 29.68
N ALA A 1109 -2.96 -25.24 29.51
CA ALA A 1109 -4.28 -25.88 29.59
C ALA A 1109 -4.45 -26.98 28.52
N ALA A 1110 -4.04 -26.71 27.27
CA ALA A 1110 -4.09 -27.71 26.20
C ALA A 1110 -3.20 -28.93 26.50
N ARG A 1111 -1.99 -28.72 27.04
CA ARG A 1111 -1.10 -29.81 27.50
C ARG A 1111 -1.75 -30.61 28.64
N THR A 1112 -2.28 -29.94 29.66
CA THR A 1112 -2.92 -30.61 30.80
C THR A 1112 -4.11 -31.45 30.36
N ILE A 1113 -4.94 -30.95 29.44
CA ILE A 1113 -6.03 -31.71 28.81
C ILE A 1113 -5.48 -32.96 28.10
N ALA A 1114 -4.45 -32.81 27.25
CA ALA A 1114 -3.87 -33.95 26.54
C ALA A 1114 -3.33 -35.04 27.49
N VAL A 1115 -2.53 -34.63 28.48
CA VAL A 1115 -1.91 -35.56 29.45
C VAL A 1115 -2.95 -36.27 30.32
N GLN A 1116 -3.93 -35.54 30.88
CA GLN A 1116 -4.94 -36.16 31.75
C GLN A 1116 -5.95 -37.05 31.00
N LEU A 1117 -6.09 -36.86 29.68
CA LEU A 1117 -6.86 -37.78 28.82
C LEU A 1117 -6.05 -38.98 28.34
N GLY A 1118 -4.80 -39.17 28.80
CA GLY A 1118 -3.97 -40.32 28.46
C GLY A 1118 -3.27 -40.23 27.10
N LEU A 1119 -3.22 -39.04 26.48
CA LEU A 1119 -2.37 -38.81 25.32
C LEU A 1119 -0.91 -38.69 25.79
N ALA A 1120 0.04 -39.23 25.01
CA ALA A 1120 1.47 -39.19 25.34
C ALA A 1120 1.93 -37.75 25.65
N ASP A 1121 2.75 -37.54 26.71
CA ASP A 1121 3.10 -36.18 27.16
C ASP A 1121 3.74 -35.40 26.00
N PRO A 1122 3.06 -34.34 25.51
CA PRO A 1122 3.54 -33.61 24.36
C PRO A 1122 4.93 -33.04 24.59
N THR A 1123 5.34 -32.71 25.82
CA THR A 1123 6.63 -32.05 26.07
C THR A 1123 7.87 -32.90 25.80
N SER A 1124 7.71 -34.20 25.56
CA SER A 1124 8.77 -35.07 25.04
C SER A 1124 9.17 -34.74 23.59
N THR A 1125 8.26 -34.17 22.79
CA THR A 1125 8.42 -34.01 21.32
C THR A 1125 7.89 -32.68 20.78
N ILE A 1126 6.89 -32.09 21.41
CA ILE A 1126 6.17 -30.85 21.06
C ILE A 1126 6.30 -29.82 22.20
N ARG A 1127 6.87 -28.66 21.89
CA ARG A 1127 6.99 -27.53 22.85
C ARG A 1127 6.59 -26.20 22.23
N ALA A 1128 5.99 -25.31 23.01
CA ALA A 1128 5.79 -23.92 22.62
C ALA A 1128 7.06 -23.08 22.88
N ALA A 1129 7.51 -22.34 21.86
CA ALA A 1129 8.53 -21.31 21.98
C ALA A 1129 8.00 -20.09 22.76
N VAL A 1130 8.90 -19.19 23.16
CA VAL A 1130 8.54 -17.91 23.82
C VAL A 1130 7.60 -17.06 22.96
N THR A 1131 7.69 -17.19 21.62
CA THR A 1131 6.82 -16.56 20.62
C THR A 1131 5.43 -17.19 20.47
N GLY A 1132 5.16 -18.35 21.11
CA GLY A 1132 3.94 -19.12 20.94
C GLY A 1132 3.91 -20.00 19.67
N GLU A 1133 5.06 -20.24 19.05
CA GLU A 1133 5.24 -21.21 17.97
C GLU A 1133 5.43 -22.62 18.51
N LEU A 1134 4.84 -23.63 17.86
CA LEU A 1134 5.13 -25.02 18.21
C LEU A 1134 6.42 -25.51 17.52
N ILE A 1135 7.23 -26.24 18.28
CA ILE A 1135 8.45 -26.90 17.81
C ILE A 1135 8.22 -28.40 17.95
N PRO A 1136 8.54 -29.23 16.94
CA PRO A 1136 9.19 -28.90 15.66
C PRO A 1136 8.25 -28.25 14.64
N ILE A 1137 8.85 -27.65 13.59
CA ILE A 1137 8.16 -26.88 12.53
C ILE A 1137 6.93 -27.59 11.93
N PRO A 1138 6.92 -28.91 11.65
CA PRO A 1138 5.72 -29.58 11.12
C PRO A 1138 4.49 -29.46 12.02
N VAL A 1139 4.68 -29.32 13.34
CA VAL A 1139 3.59 -29.12 14.30
C VAL A 1139 3.06 -27.69 14.27
N GLU A 1140 3.92 -26.69 14.06
CA GLU A 1140 3.47 -25.31 13.80
C GLU A 1140 2.74 -25.23 12.45
N GLU A 1141 3.17 -25.94 11.41
CA GLU A 1141 2.46 -25.99 10.13
C GLU A 1141 1.05 -26.62 10.26
N LEU A 1142 0.93 -27.71 11.04
CA LEU A 1142 -0.36 -28.29 11.42
C LEU A 1142 -1.23 -27.26 12.18
N ARG A 1143 -0.66 -26.56 13.16
CA ARG A 1143 -1.37 -25.52 13.92
C ARG A 1143 -1.80 -24.35 13.04
N GLN A 1144 -0.99 -23.94 12.06
CA GLN A 1144 -1.36 -22.86 11.13
C GLN A 1144 -2.53 -23.26 10.21
N ALA A 1145 -2.60 -24.53 9.76
CA ALA A 1145 -3.77 -25.05 9.05
C ALA A 1145 -5.03 -25.05 9.94
N ILE A 1146 -4.90 -25.47 11.20
CA ILE A 1146 -5.96 -25.42 12.22
C ILE A 1146 -6.42 -23.98 12.48
N LEU A 1147 -5.50 -23.02 12.61
CA LEU A 1147 -5.80 -21.60 12.80
C LEU A 1147 -6.51 -20.98 11.58
N ARG A 1148 -6.13 -21.37 10.36
CA ARG A 1148 -6.85 -20.96 9.14
C ARG A 1148 -8.29 -21.50 9.14
N LYS A 1149 -8.48 -22.78 9.45
CA LYS A 1149 -9.81 -23.38 9.62
C LYS A 1149 -10.61 -22.71 10.74
N ASN A 1150 -9.98 -22.38 11.88
CA ASN A 1150 -10.63 -21.69 12.98
C ASN A 1150 -11.06 -20.27 12.60
N ARG A 1151 -10.26 -19.54 11.81
CA ARG A 1151 -10.67 -18.25 11.22
C ARG A 1151 -11.90 -18.41 10.33
N LEU A 1152 -11.89 -19.33 9.36
CA LEU A 1152 -13.05 -19.59 8.50
C LEU A 1152 -14.32 -19.92 9.32
N TRP A 1153 -14.18 -20.79 10.32
CA TRP A 1153 -15.28 -21.19 11.20
C TRP A 1153 -15.83 -20.02 12.04
N GLN A 1154 -14.96 -19.23 12.67
CA GLN A 1154 -15.34 -18.06 13.48
C GLN A 1154 -15.96 -16.95 12.63
N GLN A 1155 -15.37 -16.66 11.47
CA GLN A 1155 -15.75 -15.52 10.64
C GLN A 1155 -17.08 -15.72 9.91
N PHE A 1156 -17.35 -16.94 9.43
CA PHE A 1156 -18.46 -17.20 8.52
C PHE A 1156 -19.53 -18.16 9.06
N TRP A 1157 -19.20 -19.07 9.99
CA TRP A 1157 -20.19 -20.01 10.55
C TRP A 1157 -20.76 -19.62 11.91
N LEU A 1158 -19.92 -19.10 12.82
CA LEU A 1158 -20.29 -18.77 14.19
C LEU A 1158 -21.34 -17.62 14.20
N PRO A 1159 -22.51 -17.74 14.86
CA PRO A 1159 -23.67 -16.86 14.59
C PRO A 1159 -23.57 -15.40 15.06
N THR A 1160 -22.40 -14.98 15.55
CA THR A 1160 -22.19 -13.72 16.28
C THR A 1160 -21.33 -12.71 15.53
N ASN A 1161 -20.72 -13.11 14.40
CA ASN A 1161 -20.03 -12.18 13.50
C ASN A 1161 -20.98 -11.19 12.77
N TRP A 1162 -22.29 -11.29 13.03
CA TRP A 1162 -23.34 -10.39 12.55
C TRP A 1162 -23.89 -9.44 13.64
N ALA A 1163 -23.28 -9.43 14.84
CA ALA A 1163 -23.81 -8.70 16.01
C ALA A 1163 -22.91 -7.54 16.53
N PHE A 1164 -21.66 -7.43 16.07
CA PHE A 1164 -20.67 -6.50 16.64
C PHE A 1164 -20.07 -5.45 15.68
N LEU A 1165 -20.96 -4.85 14.87
CA LEU A 1165 -21.01 -3.38 14.74
C LEU A 1165 -22.06 -2.81 15.74
N TYR A 1166 -22.09 -3.41 16.94
CA TYR A 1166 -22.87 -3.08 18.14
C TYR A 1166 -24.41 -3.12 18.03
N GLY A 1167 -24.98 -4.28 17.68
CA GLY A 1167 -26.43 -4.49 17.77
C GLY A 1167 -26.87 -5.95 17.69
N ASN A 1168 -27.80 -6.37 18.55
CA ASN A 1168 -28.30 -7.75 18.61
C ASN A 1168 -29.26 -8.08 17.44
N ARG A 1169 -28.70 -8.33 16.24
CA ARG A 1169 -29.44 -8.68 15.00
C ARG A 1169 -30.40 -9.88 15.07
N GLN A 1170 -30.51 -10.56 16.20
CA GLN A 1170 -31.35 -11.74 16.40
C GLN A 1170 -32.85 -11.43 16.33
N GLN A 1171 -33.26 -10.17 16.56
CA GLN A 1171 -34.68 -9.74 16.51
C GLN A 1171 -34.95 -8.59 15.51
N THR A 1172 -33.96 -8.10 14.77
CA THR A 1172 -34.12 -6.98 13.83
C THR A 1172 -34.48 -7.46 12.41
N ALA A 1173 -35.42 -6.77 11.77
CA ALA A 1173 -36.00 -7.17 10.48
C ALA A 1173 -34.98 -7.36 9.35
N SER A 1174 -33.89 -6.59 9.30
CA SER A 1174 -32.84 -6.67 8.27
C SER A 1174 -31.91 -7.89 8.36
N SER A 1175 -32.16 -8.82 9.29
CA SER A 1175 -31.53 -10.15 9.29
C SER A 1175 -32.37 -11.20 8.55
N ARG A 1176 -33.58 -10.82 8.12
CA ARG A 1176 -34.60 -11.66 7.49
C ARG A 1176 -35.15 -10.97 6.25
N ASN A 1177 -35.78 -11.70 5.35
CA ASN A 1177 -36.44 -11.07 4.21
C ASN A 1177 -37.63 -10.25 4.72
N HIS A 1178 -37.69 -8.98 4.33
CA HIS A 1178 -38.82 -8.10 4.60
C HIS A 1178 -40.16 -8.66 4.09
N LEU A 1179 -40.14 -9.47 3.02
CA LEU A 1179 -41.29 -10.16 2.45
C LEU A 1179 -41.59 -11.51 3.12
N ASP A 1180 -40.57 -12.21 3.60
CA ASP A 1180 -40.70 -13.47 4.35
C ASP A 1180 -39.81 -13.46 5.58
N LYS A 1181 -40.43 -13.22 6.74
CA LYS A 1181 -39.73 -13.18 8.04
C LYS A 1181 -39.19 -14.55 8.47
N GLY A 1182 -39.57 -15.65 7.83
CA GLY A 1182 -38.99 -16.98 8.01
C GLY A 1182 -37.63 -17.15 7.32
N PHE A 1183 -37.40 -16.44 6.21
CA PHE A 1183 -36.18 -16.49 5.41
C PHE A 1183 -35.12 -15.54 5.96
N ARG A 1184 -33.89 -16.00 6.20
CA ARG A 1184 -32.74 -15.09 6.42
C ARG A 1184 -32.17 -14.61 5.09
N TRP A 1185 -31.67 -13.38 5.04
CA TRP A 1185 -30.75 -13.01 3.97
C TRP A 1185 -29.41 -13.77 4.18
N PHE A 1186 -28.78 -14.20 3.09
CA PHE A 1186 -27.47 -14.87 3.02
C PHE A 1186 -27.34 -16.37 3.43
N PRO A 1187 -28.32 -17.28 3.25
CA PRO A 1187 -28.11 -18.70 3.47
C PRO A 1187 -27.08 -19.30 2.49
N GLU A 1188 -26.96 -18.79 1.27
CA GLU A 1188 -26.00 -19.24 0.26
C GLU A 1188 -24.54 -18.98 0.69
N GLU A 1189 -24.24 -17.81 1.27
CA GLU A 1189 -22.91 -17.47 1.81
C GLU A 1189 -22.49 -18.42 2.95
N VAL A 1190 -23.44 -18.84 3.79
CA VAL A 1190 -23.20 -19.80 4.88
C VAL A 1190 -22.94 -21.21 4.35
N GLN A 1191 -23.49 -21.59 3.19
CA GLN A 1191 -23.23 -22.89 2.56
C GLN A 1191 -21.92 -22.87 1.76
N SER A 1192 -21.54 -21.74 1.14
CA SER A 1192 -20.35 -21.65 0.28
C SER A 1192 -19.02 -21.95 1.00
N ILE A 1193 -18.97 -21.76 2.32
CA ILE A 1193 -17.79 -22.06 3.13
C ILE A 1193 -17.65 -23.54 3.51
N VAL A 1194 -18.70 -24.35 3.37
CA VAL A 1194 -18.66 -25.77 3.82
C VAL A 1194 -17.59 -26.57 3.06
N PRO A 1195 -17.46 -26.47 1.72
CA PRO A 1195 -16.37 -27.11 0.99
C PRO A 1195 -14.98 -26.62 1.40
N GLN A 1196 -14.84 -25.34 1.79
CA GLN A 1196 -13.57 -24.77 2.26
C GLN A 1196 -13.19 -25.34 3.62
N LEU A 1197 -14.15 -25.53 4.53
CA LEU A 1197 -13.94 -26.21 5.82
C LEU A 1197 -13.55 -27.67 5.63
N GLU A 1198 -14.19 -28.39 4.69
CA GLU A 1198 -13.85 -29.78 4.35
C GLU A 1198 -12.45 -29.91 3.72
N GLN A 1199 -12.07 -28.98 2.85
CA GLN A 1199 -10.72 -28.88 2.29
C GLN A 1199 -9.68 -28.60 3.38
N MET A 1200 -9.99 -27.73 4.35
CA MET A 1200 -9.10 -27.47 5.48
C MET A 1200 -8.98 -28.67 6.42
N ASP A 1201 -10.07 -29.37 6.75
CA ASP A 1201 -9.99 -30.62 7.55
C ASP A 1201 -9.12 -31.68 6.84
N SER A 1202 -9.20 -31.75 5.50
CA SER A 1202 -8.37 -32.64 4.67
C SER A 1202 -6.89 -32.23 4.67
N LEU A 1203 -6.60 -30.93 4.58
CA LEU A 1203 -5.24 -30.37 4.71
C LEU A 1203 -4.65 -30.64 6.11
N ILE A 1204 -5.45 -30.49 7.15
CA ILE A 1204 -5.09 -30.76 8.55
C ILE A 1204 -4.70 -32.24 8.71
N GLN A 1205 -5.48 -33.18 8.18
CA GLN A 1205 -5.12 -34.62 8.16
C GLN A 1205 -3.85 -34.90 7.32
N GLY A 1206 -3.64 -34.15 6.23
CA GLY A 1206 -2.40 -34.20 5.45
C GLY A 1206 -1.18 -33.77 6.26
N LYS A 1207 -1.30 -32.67 7.03
CA LYS A 1207 -0.25 -32.15 7.92
C LYS A 1207 0.00 -33.03 9.14
N ALA A 1208 -1.04 -33.62 9.73
CA ALA A 1208 -0.91 -34.53 10.87
C ALA A 1208 -0.04 -35.75 10.53
N ARG A 1209 -0.22 -36.34 9.34
CA ARG A 1209 0.64 -37.43 8.84
C ARG A 1209 2.10 -37.04 8.61
N GLN A 1210 2.41 -35.74 8.47
CA GLN A 1210 3.79 -35.24 8.35
C GLN A 1210 4.48 -35.12 9.72
N VAL A 1211 3.74 -35.08 10.83
CA VAL A 1211 4.30 -35.01 12.19
C VAL A 1211 4.98 -36.31 12.61
N ILE A 1212 4.54 -37.48 12.14
CA ILE A 1212 5.18 -38.78 12.44
C ILE A 1212 6.41 -39.06 11.56
N ARG A 1213 6.51 -38.45 10.38
CA ARG A 1213 7.43 -38.88 9.31
C ARG A 1213 8.88 -38.36 9.46
N LYS A 1214 9.25 -37.79 10.60
CA LYS A 1214 10.59 -37.28 10.90
C LYS A 1214 10.93 -37.38 12.38
#